data_AF-A0A956BX64-F1
#
_entry.id   AF-A0A956BX64-F1
#
_cell.length_a   1.000
_cell.length_b   1.000
_cell.length_c   1.000
_cell.angle_alpha   90.00
_cell.angle_beta   90.00
_cell.angle_gamma   90.00
#
_symmetry.space_group_name_H-M   'P 1'
#
loop_
_entity.id
_entity.type
_entity.pdbx_description
1 polymer ?
#
loop_
_entity_poly.entity_id
_entity_poly.type
_entity_poly.pdbx_seq_one_letter_code
_entity_poly.pdbx_strand_id
1 'polypeptide(L)'
;NEGAVVFVLNIVSGGLCTGTLIAPRVVLTAKHCVQLPGATGPSDPRALVVGVGSAVQQQTASYRVTELRSTPGAYTTNGQFGLAGDLVGVDIGLVILTQPVAGVTPIPFRRETASSLSGQSVTAIGYGQTPAGETGVKYRTTTTIDMVLGNVIYTGASTCQGDSGGPLLHGDPFEVIGVTSFGNAGCGTGFAGYNVLPPFLDLIDDAIRDSGACLGDGAETCDGFDNDCDDEIDETCLANGEACTNDGECLANVCASTSAGKLCTAPCDPLSPAVSCGPGFFCTRTGGCEGLCLPLLGAMGEGVLGDPCAADTDCKSFYCADPGDGERRCLTPCEGDTGTCFASQACAATAGQCGGCVDAGIIAGALSLGEPCAGNDGCVSGMCLEDGAASYCTRSCDGDEGCGDGFHCRSGTCVRGPRGAVGAACESNADCLEDGVCAESKTQRWCTVFCTVAADCPAAFGCVDAGGTKVCAPDGGLLGSSCGIDSECISGLCLDLPGGGACSRFCSPSAPCDTGFECALDPGTQEAYCVDPAVTLGGTFKETDAGCSVTSFPRSRDRSPWPIALLLWMAILRPWSRLRRSGGEWWCSRCSFSGGVPIWIPFLGPTWAESSARTTHVAARRAARSSGGGSRPGPSLPWSSTRTWPKASAT
;
A
#
# COMPACT_ATOMS: atom_id res chain seq x y z
N ASN A 1 -11.79 28.48 20.86
CA ASN A 1 -11.19 28.12 19.55
C ASN A 1 -12.13 28.40 18.37
N GLU A 2 -12.52 29.66 18.10
CA GLU A 2 -13.47 29.96 17.00
C GLU A 2 -12.92 29.66 15.59
N GLY A 3 -11.58 29.52 15.44
CA GLY A 3 -10.93 29.11 14.19
C GLY A 3 -11.29 27.68 13.76
N ALA A 4 -11.67 26.81 14.70
CA ALA A 4 -12.08 25.43 14.44
C ALA A 4 -13.52 25.29 13.91
N VAL A 5 -14.31 26.36 13.94
CA VAL A 5 -15.60 26.39 13.22
C VAL A 5 -15.29 26.69 11.75
N VAL A 6 -15.72 25.80 10.85
CA VAL A 6 -15.38 25.81 9.43
C VAL A 6 -16.64 25.86 8.57
N PHE A 7 -16.52 26.26 7.30
CA PHE A 7 -17.61 26.09 6.34
C PHE A 7 -17.43 24.79 5.57
N VAL A 8 -18.56 24.15 5.24
CA VAL A 8 -18.67 22.93 4.46
C VAL A 8 -19.45 23.29 3.20
N LEU A 9 -18.78 23.34 2.05
CA LEU A 9 -19.37 23.79 0.79
C LEU A 9 -19.51 22.60 -0.16
N ASN A 10 -20.75 22.28 -0.55
CA ASN A 10 -21.01 21.34 -1.64
C ASN A 10 -20.87 22.07 -2.99
N ILE A 11 -19.75 21.84 -3.67
CA ILE A 11 -19.38 22.55 -4.91
C ILE A 11 -20.17 22.10 -6.15
N VAL A 12 -20.99 21.04 -6.04
CA VAL A 12 -21.84 20.55 -7.13
C VAL A 12 -23.24 21.13 -7.05
N SER A 13 -23.83 21.21 -5.85
CA SER A 13 -25.17 21.79 -5.63
C SER A 13 -25.16 23.28 -5.28
N GLY A 14 -24.02 23.83 -4.86
CA GLY A 14 -23.91 25.16 -4.28
C GLY A 14 -24.38 25.27 -2.83
N GLY A 15 -24.70 24.14 -2.18
CA GLY A 15 -25.14 24.10 -0.79
C GLY A 15 -24.03 24.51 0.18
N LEU A 16 -24.31 25.48 1.05
CA LEU A 16 -23.43 25.92 2.12
C LEU A 16 -23.94 25.38 3.46
N CYS A 17 -23.04 24.75 4.21
CA CYS A 17 -23.20 24.35 5.60
C CYS A 17 -22.02 24.86 6.45
N THR A 18 -22.13 24.64 7.76
CA THR A 18 -21.07 24.82 8.75
C THR A 18 -20.60 23.45 9.26
N GLY A 19 -19.39 23.38 9.82
CA GLY A 19 -18.89 22.23 10.58
C GLY A 19 -17.93 22.67 11.68
N THR A 20 -17.47 21.71 12.48
CA THR A 20 -16.53 21.93 13.58
C THR A 20 -15.39 20.93 13.53
N LEU A 21 -14.15 21.40 13.49
CA LEU A 21 -12.96 20.57 13.61
C LEU A 21 -12.90 20.00 15.04
N ILE A 22 -13.04 18.68 15.17
CA ILE A 22 -13.03 17.95 16.45
C ILE A 22 -11.75 17.12 16.65
N ALA A 23 -11.11 16.69 15.57
CA ALA A 23 -9.74 16.18 15.53
C ALA A 23 -8.99 16.80 14.33
N PRO A 24 -7.64 16.72 14.23
CA PRO A 24 -6.86 17.46 13.24
C PRO A 24 -7.32 17.30 11.78
N ARG A 25 -7.92 16.15 11.44
CA ARG A 25 -8.47 15.81 10.11
C ARG A 25 -9.99 15.63 10.07
N VAL A 26 -10.71 15.76 11.19
CA VAL A 26 -12.14 15.39 11.28
C VAL A 26 -13.01 16.59 11.60
N VAL A 27 -14.00 16.82 10.73
CA VAL A 27 -14.98 17.89 10.88
C VAL A 27 -16.37 17.30 11.11
N LEU A 28 -16.93 17.56 12.29
CA LEU A 28 -18.30 17.26 12.67
C LEU A 28 -19.27 18.23 11.99
N THR A 29 -20.37 17.72 11.43
CA THR A 29 -21.41 18.48 10.73
C THR A 29 -22.75 17.72 10.79
N ALA A 30 -23.75 18.13 10.03
CA ALA A 30 -25.06 17.47 9.96
C ALA A 30 -25.10 16.42 8.83
N LYS A 31 -25.90 15.36 9.00
CA LYS A 31 -26.11 14.32 7.98
C LYS A 31 -26.64 14.93 6.68
N HIS A 32 -27.59 15.86 6.77
CA HIS A 32 -28.16 16.53 5.59
C HIS A 32 -27.20 17.48 4.86
N CYS A 33 -26.00 17.74 5.39
CA CYS A 33 -24.93 18.47 4.71
C CYS A 33 -24.02 17.55 3.87
N VAL A 34 -23.95 16.26 4.22
CA VAL A 34 -23.07 15.27 3.57
C VAL A 34 -23.84 14.24 2.72
N GLN A 35 -25.14 14.06 2.98
CA GLN A 35 -26.01 13.08 2.33
C GLN A 35 -27.23 13.78 1.72
N LEU A 36 -27.64 13.37 0.51
CA LEU A 36 -28.82 13.91 -0.16
C LEU A 36 -30.12 13.23 0.34
N PRO A 37 -31.29 13.91 0.31
CA PRO A 37 -32.57 13.29 0.65
C PRO A 37 -32.85 12.07 -0.24
N GLY A 38 -33.30 10.98 0.38
CA GLY A 38 -33.57 9.70 -0.30
C GLY A 38 -32.33 8.86 -0.65
N ALA A 39 -31.11 9.39 -0.52
CA ALA A 39 -29.89 8.60 -0.72
C ALA A 39 -29.66 7.61 0.45
N THR A 40 -29.17 6.42 0.14
CA THR A 40 -28.90 5.34 1.13
C THR A 40 -27.64 5.56 1.98
N GLY A 41 -26.74 6.45 1.55
CA GLY A 41 -25.52 6.84 2.25
C GLY A 41 -25.00 8.20 1.75
N PRO A 42 -23.81 8.65 2.21
CA PRO A 42 -23.22 9.94 1.87
C PRO A 42 -23.03 10.21 0.37
N SER A 43 -22.78 11.48 0.04
CA SER A 43 -22.44 11.95 -1.31
C SER A 43 -21.02 11.51 -1.72
N ASP A 44 -20.63 11.74 -2.98
CA ASP A 44 -19.21 11.70 -3.38
C ASP A 44 -18.40 12.72 -2.55
N PRO A 45 -17.35 12.33 -1.80
CA PRO A 45 -16.47 13.24 -1.08
C PRO A 45 -15.93 14.39 -1.93
N ARG A 46 -15.71 14.16 -3.23
CA ARG A 46 -15.22 15.16 -4.19
C ARG A 46 -16.23 16.26 -4.49
N ALA A 47 -17.51 16.07 -4.14
CA ALA A 47 -18.53 17.10 -4.23
C ALA A 47 -18.44 18.14 -3.10
N LEU A 48 -17.60 17.91 -2.07
CA LEU A 48 -17.50 18.75 -0.88
C LEU A 48 -16.09 19.32 -0.68
N VAL A 49 -16.04 20.54 -0.14
CA VAL A 49 -14.82 21.27 0.20
C VAL A 49 -15.02 21.91 1.58
N VAL A 50 -14.03 21.78 2.45
CA VAL A 50 -14.02 22.44 3.76
C VAL A 50 -13.12 23.68 3.71
N GLY A 51 -13.53 24.78 4.35
CA GLY A 51 -12.76 26.01 4.36
C GLY A 51 -12.70 26.71 5.72
N VAL A 52 -11.56 27.35 5.97
CA VAL A 52 -11.25 28.08 7.21
C VAL A 52 -11.10 29.56 6.88
N GLY A 53 -11.70 30.45 7.67
CA GLY A 53 -11.56 31.91 7.49
C GLY A 53 -12.61 32.73 8.23
N SER A 54 -12.59 34.05 8.07
CA SER A 54 -13.62 34.99 8.54
C SER A 54 -14.91 34.91 7.73
N ALA A 55 -14.81 34.56 6.44
CA ALA A 55 -15.92 34.37 5.52
C ALA A 55 -15.51 33.39 4.41
N VAL A 56 -16.48 32.81 3.69
CA VAL A 56 -16.24 31.95 2.50
C VAL A 56 -15.41 32.69 1.44
N GLN A 57 -15.73 33.96 1.20
CA GLN A 57 -14.98 34.85 0.29
C GLN A 57 -13.67 35.39 0.87
N GLN A 58 -13.35 35.04 2.12
CA GLN A 58 -12.13 35.44 2.85
C GLN A 58 -11.48 34.20 3.50
N GLN A 59 -11.54 33.05 2.82
CA GLN A 59 -10.91 31.83 3.30
C GLN A 59 -9.38 31.97 3.36
N THR A 60 -8.79 31.61 4.48
CA THR A 60 -7.34 31.55 4.70
C THR A 60 -6.76 30.20 4.29
N ALA A 61 -7.56 29.14 4.33
CA ALA A 61 -7.20 27.80 3.88
C ALA A 61 -8.43 27.01 3.39
N SER A 62 -8.19 26.03 2.53
CA SER A 62 -9.21 25.16 1.93
C SER A 62 -8.69 23.72 1.87
N TYR A 63 -9.57 22.76 2.17
CA TYR A 63 -9.23 21.35 2.38
C TYR A 63 -10.14 20.47 1.54
N ARG A 64 -9.54 19.45 0.93
CA ARG A 64 -10.26 18.38 0.23
C ARG A 64 -10.72 17.33 1.24
N VAL A 65 -11.83 16.68 0.91
CA VAL A 65 -12.38 15.57 1.66
C VAL A 65 -11.86 14.25 1.06
N THR A 66 -11.44 13.33 1.91
CA THR A 66 -11.18 11.92 1.54
C THR A 66 -12.45 11.10 1.65
N GLU A 67 -13.18 11.25 2.75
CA GLU A 67 -14.29 10.37 3.14
C GLU A 67 -15.40 11.17 3.84
N LEU A 68 -16.63 10.66 3.78
CA LEU A 68 -17.79 11.18 4.49
C LEU A 68 -18.45 10.04 5.26
N ARG A 69 -18.84 10.29 6.52
CA ARG A 69 -19.68 9.38 7.31
C ARG A 69 -20.96 10.09 7.75
N SER A 70 -22.00 9.34 8.02
CA SER A 70 -23.27 9.83 8.56
C SER A 70 -23.95 8.73 9.37
N THR A 71 -24.95 9.08 10.18
CA THR A 71 -25.77 8.07 10.84
C THR A 71 -26.48 7.19 9.79
N PRO A 72 -26.75 5.90 10.07
CA PRO A 72 -27.29 4.97 9.07
C PRO A 72 -28.63 5.38 8.44
N GLY A 73 -28.90 4.83 7.24
CA GLY A 73 -30.19 4.91 6.56
C GLY A 73 -30.44 6.20 5.76
N ALA A 74 -31.45 6.17 4.89
CA ALA A 74 -31.93 7.33 4.16
C ALA A 74 -32.80 8.26 5.04
N TYR A 75 -33.00 9.50 4.59
CA TYR A 75 -33.93 10.45 5.21
C TYR A 75 -34.77 11.15 4.13
N THR A 76 -35.97 11.60 4.49
CA THR A 76 -36.87 12.35 3.61
C THR A 76 -37.07 13.80 4.09
N THR A 77 -37.40 14.70 3.16
CA THR A 77 -37.74 16.10 3.45
C THR A 77 -39.23 16.34 3.21
N ASN A 78 -40.00 16.39 4.29
CA ASN A 78 -41.45 16.56 4.19
C ASN A 78 -41.79 18.05 4.02
N GLY A 79 -42.29 18.44 2.85
CA GLY A 79 -42.61 19.84 2.51
C GLY A 79 -43.62 20.55 3.44
N GLN A 80 -44.30 19.80 4.31
CA GLN A 80 -45.19 20.32 5.35
C GLN A 80 -44.45 20.74 6.65
N PHE A 81 -43.24 20.20 6.90
CA PHE A 81 -42.49 20.34 8.16
C PHE A 81 -40.98 20.66 7.99
N GLY A 82 -40.45 20.62 6.77
CA GLY A 82 -39.05 20.90 6.46
C GLY A 82 -38.13 19.70 6.73
N LEU A 83 -37.01 19.95 7.42
CA LEU A 83 -36.10 18.91 7.92
C LEU A 83 -36.65 18.18 9.16
N ALA A 84 -37.74 18.65 9.77
CA ALA A 84 -38.37 18.00 10.90
C ALA A 84 -39.12 16.73 10.46
N GLY A 85 -38.61 15.58 10.91
CA GLY A 85 -38.99 14.23 10.47
C GLY A 85 -37.86 13.26 10.79
N ASP A 86 -37.48 12.43 9.82
CA ASP A 86 -36.49 11.33 9.92
C ASP A 86 -35.10 11.74 10.45
N LEU A 87 -34.78 13.04 10.48
CA LEU A 87 -33.51 13.61 10.94
C LEU A 87 -33.49 14.00 12.43
N VAL A 88 -34.66 14.12 13.07
CA VAL A 88 -34.78 14.67 14.43
C VAL A 88 -34.16 13.72 15.44
N GLY A 89 -33.03 14.13 16.03
CA GLY A 89 -32.30 13.35 17.02
C GLY A 89 -31.29 12.34 16.43
N VAL A 90 -31.05 12.38 15.10
CA VAL A 90 -30.10 11.49 14.40
C VAL A 90 -29.27 12.18 13.30
N ASP A 91 -29.45 13.47 13.04
CA ASP A 91 -28.79 14.19 11.94
C ASP A 91 -27.36 14.64 12.30
N ILE A 92 -26.46 13.66 12.34
CA ILE A 92 -25.01 13.80 12.53
C ILE A 92 -24.28 13.28 11.29
N GLY A 93 -23.29 14.05 10.83
CA GLY A 93 -22.38 13.70 9.73
C GLY A 93 -20.94 14.11 10.03
N LEU A 94 -19.99 13.46 9.38
CA LEU A 94 -18.56 13.66 9.58
C LEU A 94 -17.86 13.78 8.22
N VAL A 95 -16.86 14.65 8.18
CA VAL A 95 -16.08 14.97 6.98
C VAL A 95 -14.61 14.76 7.30
N ILE A 96 -13.99 13.73 6.69
CA ILE A 96 -12.61 13.35 6.94
C ILE A 96 -11.74 13.98 5.84
N LEU A 97 -10.74 14.76 6.25
CA LEU A 97 -9.91 15.58 5.36
C LEU A 97 -8.68 14.84 4.84
N THR A 98 -8.21 15.23 3.65
CA THR A 98 -6.98 14.67 3.04
C THR A 98 -5.69 15.04 3.77
N GLN A 99 -5.72 16.04 4.65
CA GLN A 99 -4.57 16.57 5.39
C GLN A 99 -5.06 17.31 6.65
N PRO A 100 -4.23 17.43 7.71
CA PRO A 100 -4.63 18.12 8.94
C PRO A 100 -4.75 19.65 8.77
N VAL A 101 -5.62 20.27 9.56
CA VAL A 101 -5.85 21.73 9.56
C VAL A 101 -4.77 22.45 10.37
N ALA A 102 -3.67 22.78 9.71
CA ALA A 102 -2.52 23.45 10.31
C ALA A 102 -2.89 24.75 11.07
N GLY A 103 -2.39 24.88 12.30
CA GLY A 103 -2.54 26.08 13.13
C GLY A 103 -3.90 26.27 13.79
N VAL A 104 -4.80 25.29 13.71
CA VAL A 104 -6.14 25.33 14.32
C VAL A 104 -6.27 24.19 15.34
N THR A 105 -6.30 24.53 16.63
CA THR A 105 -6.63 23.57 17.68
C THR A 105 -8.11 23.17 17.55
N PRO A 106 -8.45 21.86 17.46
CA PRO A 106 -9.82 21.39 17.48
C PRO A 106 -10.62 21.84 18.72
N ILE A 107 -11.93 21.60 18.70
CA ILE A 107 -12.81 21.80 19.87
C ILE A 107 -13.15 20.42 20.46
N PRO A 108 -12.89 20.17 21.76
CA PRO A 108 -13.36 18.94 22.41
C PRO A 108 -14.88 18.89 22.41
N PHE A 109 -15.45 17.69 22.52
CA PHE A 109 -16.88 17.47 22.36
C PHE A 109 -17.47 16.60 23.48
N ARG A 110 -18.75 16.80 23.74
CA ARG A 110 -19.41 16.30 24.94
C ARG A 110 -19.78 14.82 24.83
N ARG A 111 -19.02 13.97 25.52
CA ARG A 111 -19.33 12.53 25.71
C ARG A 111 -20.47 12.28 26.72
N GLU A 112 -20.78 13.25 27.57
CA GLU A 112 -21.83 13.16 28.60
C GLU A 112 -23.22 13.64 28.11
N THR A 113 -24.32 13.24 28.77
CA THR A 113 -25.65 13.77 28.40
C THR A 113 -25.71 15.30 28.58
N ALA A 114 -26.42 15.99 27.69
CA ALA A 114 -26.64 17.44 27.74
C ALA A 114 -27.80 17.86 28.68
N SER A 115 -28.52 16.90 29.28
CA SER A 115 -29.74 17.16 30.07
C SER A 115 -29.53 18.13 31.23
N SER A 116 -28.38 18.03 31.90
CA SER A 116 -27.90 18.90 32.99
C SER A 116 -27.61 20.34 32.58
N LEU A 117 -27.53 20.64 31.28
CA LEU A 117 -27.25 21.96 30.74
C LEU A 117 -28.53 22.79 30.49
N SER A 118 -29.72 22.25 30.82
CA SER A 118 -30.98 22.97 30.69
C SER A 118 -30.96 24.28 31.49
N GLY A 119 -31.30 25.41 30.85
CA GLY A 119 -31.20 26.76 31.42
C GLY A 119 -29.80 27.40 31.35
N GLN A 120 -28.76 26.69 30.90
CA GLN A 120 -27.42 27.26 30.75
C GLN A 120 -27.32 28.17 29.51
N SER A 121 -26.39 29.13 29.58
CA SER A 121 -26.00 29.94 28.42
C SER A 121 -25.07 29.15 27.50
N VAL A 122 -25.29 29.30 26.20
CA VAL A 122 -24.59 28.57 25.13
C VAL A 122 -24.33 29.47 23.91
N THR A 123 -23.23 29.22 23.22
CA THR A 123 -22.80 29.97 22.03
C THR A 123 -23.08 29.16 20.77
N ALA A 124 -23.68 29.76 19.75
CA ALA A 124 -23.79 29.19 18.41
C ALA A 124 -22.91 29.97 17.43
N ILE A 125 -22.24 29.27 16.51
CA ILE A 125 -21.35 29.88 15.49
C ILE A 125 -21.61 29.21 14.15
N GLY A 126 -21.69 29.99 13.07
CA GLY A 126 -21.83 29.45 11.73
C GLY A 126 -21.53 30.44 10.61
N TYR A 127 -21.62 29.96 9.37
CA TYR A 127 -21.42 30.73 8.13
C TYR A 127 -22.73 30.97 7.36
N GLY A 128 -23.88 30.72 7.98
CA GLY A 128 -25.18 30.89 7.36
C GLY A 128 -25.58 32.35 7.15
N GLN A 129 -26.88 32.58 7.04
CA GLN A 129 -27.45 33.92 6.93
C GLN A 129 -27.35 34.66 8.28
N THR A 130 -26.73 35.84 8.31
CA THR A 130 -26.67 36.68 9.50
C THR A 130 -28.00 37.41 9.70
N PRO A 131 -28.31 37.92 10.92
CA PRO A 131 -29.48 38.80 11.14
C PRO A 131 -29.48 40.10 10.32
N ALA A 132 -28.33 40.48 9.72
CA ALA A 132 -28.23 41.60 8.79
C ALA A 132 -28.53 41.21 7.33
N GLY A 133 -28.74 39.92 7.04
CA GLY A 133 -29.02 39.39 5.71
C GLY A 133 -27.78 39.00 4.89
N GLU A 134 -26.57 39.16 5.43
CA GLU A 134 -25.33 38.67 4.82
C GLU A 134 -25.28 37.13 4.86
N THR A 135 -24.50 36.47 4.01
CA THR A 135 -24.37 34.99 4.01
C THR A 135 -22.94 34.59 3.68
N GLY A 136 -22.45 33.51 4.29
CA GLY A 136 -21.07 33.06 4.12
C GLY A 136 -20.07 33.85 4.97
N VAL A 137 -20.52 34.62 5.96
CA VAL A 137 -19.67 35.34 6.93
C VAL A 137 -19.77 34.61 8.26
N LYS A 138 -18.64 34.36 8.95
CA LYS A 138 -18.64 33.73 10.27
C LYS A 138 -19.36 34.65 11.26
N TYR A 139 -20.51 34.19 11.75
CA TYR A 139 -21.32 34.88 12.74
C TYR A 139 -21.36 34.07 14.04
N ARG A 140 -21.42 34.78 15.16
CA ARG A 140 -21.51 34.21 16.51
C ARG A 140 -22.69 34.85 17.24
N THR A 141 -23.51 34.02 17.88
CA THR A 141 -24.59 34.45 18.77
C THR A 141 -24.55 33.67 20.09
N THR A 142 -25.30 34.13 21.09
CA THR A 142 -25.42 33.50 22.41
C THR A 142 -26.90 33.37 22.75
N THR A 143 -27.31 32.21 23.25
CA THR A 143 -28.70 31.87 23.59
C THR A 143 -28.71 31.03 24.88
N THR A 144 -29.89 30.58 25.31
CA THR A 144 -30.07 29.64 26.43
C THR A 144 -30.63 28.31 25.94
N ILE A 145 -30.28 27.22 26.63
CA ILE A 145 -30.98 25.94 26.46
C ILE A 145 -32.33 26.04 27.15
N ASP A 146 -33.42 25.96 26.38
CA ASP A 146 -34.77 25.99 26.90
C ASP A 146 -35.16 24.62 27.47
N MET A 147 -34.79 23.55 26.75
CA MET A 147 -35.00 22.15 27.16
C MET A 147 -34.15 21.18 26.31
N VAL A 148 -33.90 19.99 26.85
CA VAL A 148 -33.38 18.83 26.11
C VAL A 148 -34.48 17.76 26.08
N LEU A 149 -34.81 17.24 24.91
CA LEU A 149 -35.87 16.26 24.71
C LEU A 149 -35.43 15.17 23.72
N GLY A 150 -35.38 13.92 24.19
CA GLY A 150 -34.74 12.84 23.45
C GLY A 150 -33.29 13.21 23.11
N ASN A 151 -32.91 13.03 21.85
CA ASN A 151 -31.57 13.34 21.35
C ASN A 151 -31.42 14.80 20.86
N VAL A 152 -32.31 15.72 21.25
CA VAL A 152 -32.30 17.12 20.73
C VAL A 152 -32.26 18.15 21.86
N ILE A 153 -31.34 19.11 21.74
CA ILE A 153 -31.27 20.35 22.51
C ILE A 153 -32.10 21.42 21.78
N TYR A 154 -33.02 22.07 22.49
CA TYR A 154 -33.83 23.18 21.98
C TYR A 154 -33.40 24.50 22.60
N THR A 155 -33.32 25.54 21.77
CA THR A 155 -32.99 26.91 22.18
C THR A 155 -33.86 27.94 21.46
N GLY A 156 -33.97 29.13 22.04
CA GLY A 156 -34.42 30.31 21.30
C GLY A 156 -33.53 30.61 20.09
N ALA A 157 -34.11 31.24 19.06
CA ALA A 157 -33.53 31.45 17.73
C ALA A 157 -32.05 31.86 17.71
N SER A 158 -31.21 30.94 17.23
CA SER A 158 -29.74 31.04 17.22
C SER A 158 -29.10 30.57 15.91
N THR A 159 -29.90 30.15 14.92
CA THR A 159 -29.46 29.50 13.68
C THR A 159 -30.27 29.95 12.48
N CYS A 160 -29.65 30.07 11.33
CA CYS A 160 -30.26 30.43 10.06
C CYS A 160 -29.81 29.48 8.93
N GLN A 161 -30.29 29.71 7.70
CA GLN A 161 -29.91 28.89 6.54
C GLN A 161 -28.39 28.93 6.32
N GLY A 162 -27.74 27.77 6.30
CA GLY A 162 -26.29 27.59 6.21
C GLY A 162 -25.54 27.45 7.54
N ASP A 163 -26.20 27.64 8.69
CA ASP A 163 -25.64 27.29 10.00
C ASP A 163 -25.81 25.80 10.33
N SER A 164 -26.53 25.05 9.50
CA SER A 164 -26.61 23.58 9.50
C SER A 164 -25.23 22.94 9.66
N GLY A 165 -25.11 21.98 10.57
CA GLY A 165 -23.84 21.34 10.92
C GLY A 165 -22.92 22.14 11.84
N GLY A 166 -23.24 23.41 12.12
CA GLY A 166 -22.48 24.24 13.06
C GLY A 166 -22.61 23.77 14.52
N PRO A 167 -21.66 24.14 15.41
CA PRO A 167 -21.69 23.72 16.79
C PRO A 167 -22.60 24.58 17.66
N LEU A 168 -23.25 23.92 18.62
CA LEU A 168 -23.61 24.53 19.89
C LEU A 168 -22.46 24.32 20.87
N LEU A 169 -21.96 25.41 21.45
CA LEU A 169 -20.80 25.45 22.34
C LEU A 169 -21.18 25.84 23.77
N HIS A 170 -20.58 25.18 24.76
CA HIS A 170 -20.72 25.49 26.18
C HIS A 170 -19.33 25.60 26.85
N GLY A 171 -19.26 26.21 28.03
CA GLY A 171 -18.03 26.35 28.82
C GLY A 171 -17.03 27.41 28.31
N ASP A 172 -15.96 27.60 29.09
CA ASP A 172 -14.71 28.26 28.69
C ASP A 172 -13.55 27.48 29.34
N PRO A 173 -12.71 26.74 28.59
CA PRO A 173 -12.72 26.60 27.14
C PRO A 173 -14.00 25.94 26.60
N PHE A 174 -14.29 26.18 25.31
CA PHE A 174 -15.49 25.64 24.66
C PHE A 174 -15.45 24.11 24.49
N GLU A 175 -16.56 23.47 24.82
CA GLU A 175 -16.95 22.09 24.48
C GLU A 175 -18.09 22.13 23.44
N VAL A 176 -18.05 21.27 22.40
CA VAL A 176 -19.18 21.05 21.48
C VAL A 176 -20.22 20.16 22.15
N ILE A 177 -21.42 20.68 22.39
CA ILE A 177 -22.50 19.94 23.07
C ILE A 177 -23.60 19.44 22.12
N GLY A 178 -23.60 19.90 20.86
CA GLY A 178 -24.52 19.43 19.82
C GLY A 178 -24.32 20.11 18.47
N VAL A 179 -25.00 19.58 17.44
CA VAL A 179 -24.87 19.98 16.03
C VAL A 179 -26.17 20.60 15.50
N THR A 180 -26.09 21.77 14.86
CA THR A 180 -27.25 22.46 14.26
C THR A 180 -27.93 21.57 13.21
N SER A 181 -29.22 21.30 13.40
CA SER A 181 -30.00 20.42 12.52
C SER A 181 -31.18 21.12 11.87
N PHE A 182 -32.01 21.82 12.65
CA PHE A 182 -33.21 22.48 12.14
C PHE A 182 -33.60 23.71 12.96
N GLY A 183 -34.48 24.54 12.38
CA GLY A 183 -35.13 25.66 13.07
C GLY A 183 -36.52 25.90 12.49
N ASN A 184 -37.36 26.61 13.24
CA ASN A 184 -38.74 26.92 12.85
C ASN A 184 -38.96 28.44 12.90
N ALA A 185 -39.58 28.99 11.85
CA ALA A 185 -39.60 30.41 11.47
C ALA A 185 -38.30 30.93 10.81
N GLY A 186 -38.32 32.19 10.35
CA GLY A 186 -37.24 32.81 9.58
C GLY A 186 -36.04 33.20 10.44
N CYS A 187 -34.91 33.49 9.79
CA CYS A 187 -33.64 33.82 10.47
C CYS A 187 -33.82 34.84 11.62
N GLY A 188 -33.38 34.46 12.82
CA GLY A 188 -33.53 35.28 14.04
C GLY A 188 -34.90 35.21 14.72
N THR A 189 -35.80 34.29 14.34
CA THR A 189 -37.11 34.09 14.99
C THR A 189 -37.41 32.62 15.29
N GLY A 190 -38.24 32.37 16.29
CA GLY A 190 -38.66 31.01 16.69
C GLY A 190 -37.63 30.24 17.53
N PHE A 191 -37.41 28.97 17.20
CA PHE A 191 -36.52 28.06 17.94
C PHE A 191 -35.51 27.37 17.00
N ALA A 192 -34.38 26.95 17.56
CA ALA A 192 -33.38 26.10 16.93
C ALA A 192 -33.33 24.72 17.62
N GLY A 193 -32.97 23.68 16.87
CA GLY A 193 -32.82 22.30 17.32
C GLY A 193 -31.46 21.74 16.93
N TYR A 194 -30.76 21.18 17.93
CA TYR A 194 -29.41 20.63 17.79
C TYR A 194 -29.38 19.18 18.25
N ASN A 195 -28.76 18.28 17.47
CA ASN A 195 -28.59 16.88 17.88
C ASN A 195 -27.49 16.75 18.94
N VAL A 196 -27.74 15.98 19.99
CA VAL A 196 -26.73 15.63 21.01
C VAL A 196 -25.77 14.58 20.46
N LEU A 197 -24.54 14.53 21.01
CA LEU A 197 -23.46 13.66 20.56
C LEU A 197 -23.39 12.26 21.20
N PRO A 198 -23.74 12.05 22.50
CA PRO A 198 -23.54 10.76 23.17
C PRO A 198 -24.15 9.49 22.52
N PRO A 199 -25.28 9.55 21.77
CA PRO A 199 -25.80 8.39 21.03
C PRO A 199 -25.00 8.01 19.77
N PHE A 200 -23.93 8.76 19.46
CA PHE A 200 -23.15 8.66 18.21
C PHE A 200 -21.64 8.66 18.47
N LEU A 201 -21.19 8.34 19.69
CA LEU A 201 -19.77 8.37 20.04
C LEU A 201 -18.98 7.39 19.19
N ASP A 202 -19.41 6.14 19.06
CA ASP A 202 -18.78 5.12 18.23
C ASP A 202 -18.47 5.67 16.81
N LEU A 203 -19.49 6.24 16.14
CA LEU A 203 -19.39 6.85 14.80
C LEU A 203 -18.41 8.04 14.74
N ILE A 204 -18.28 8.81 15.81
CA ILE A 204 -17.37 9.96 15.92
C ILE A 204 -15.95 9.51 16.23
N ASP A 205 -15.80 8.61 17.19
CA ASP A 205 -14.53 8.11 17.72
C ASP A 205 -13.82 7.23 16.67
N ASP A 206 -14.54 6.35 15.96
CA ASP A 206 -14.04 5.60 14.80
C ASP A 206 -13.53 6.55 13.70
N ALA A 207 -14.24 7.66 13.44
CA ALA A 207 -13.83 8.62 12.41
C ALA A 207 -12.58 9.42 12.80
N ILE A 208 -12.32 9.60 14.10
CA ILE A 208 -11.11 10.22 14.64
C ILE A 208 -9.94 9.23 14.54
N ARG A 209 -10.13 8.02 15.06
CA ARG A 209 -9.21 6.88 15.03
C ARG A 209 -8.73 6.58 13.60
N ASP A 210 -9.65 6.34 12.67
CA ASP A 210 -9.35 6.10 11.25
C ASP A 210 -8.71 7.31 10.53
N SER A 211 -8.80 8.51 11.10
CA SER A 211 -8.09 9.67 10.58
C SER A 211 -6.61 9.71 10.99
N GLY A 212 -6.14 8.76 11.80
CA GLY A 212 -4.79 8.76 12.38
C GLY A 212 -4.64 9.84 13.44
N ALA A 213 -5.57 9.89 14.41
CA ALA A 213 -5.52 10.77 15.56
C ALA A 213 -5.98 10.03 16.82
N CYS A 214 -5.15 10.07 17.87
CA CYS A 214 -5.45 9.47 19.17
C CYS A 214 -6.71 10.08 19.83
N LEU A 215 -7.43 9.26 20.59
CA LEU A 215 -8.65 9.62 21.31
C LEU A 215 -8.44 9.98 22.79
N GLY A 216 -7.33 9.56 23.38
CA GLY A 216 -7.07 9.69 24.82
C GLY A 216 -8.12 8.93 25.64
N ASP A 217 -8.51 7.74 25.19
CA ASP A 217 -9.61 6.96 25.74
C ASP A 217 -9.19 5.94 26.82
N GLY A 218 -7.89 5.71 27.04
CA GLY A 218 -7.44 4.82 28.11
C GLY A 218 -5.96 4.86 28.45
N ALA A 219 -5.46 3.68 28.79
CA ALA A 219 -4.08 3.28 28.61
C ALA A 219 -4.09 2.16 27.56
N GLU A 220 -2.95 1.92 26.90
CA GLU A 220 -2.85 1.00 25.77
C GLU A 220 -3.58 -0.34 25.95
N THR A 221 -4.34 -0.67 24.93
CA THR A 221 -5.07 -1.92 24.71
C THR A 221 -4.65 -2.42 23.35
N CYS A 222 -4.24 -3.69 23.25
CA CYS A 222 -3.68 -4.25 22.01
C CYS A 222 -4.73 -4.32 20.90
N ASP A 223 -4.97 -3.23 20.18
CA ASP A 223 -6.01 -3.11 19.14
C ASP A 223 -5.56 -2.36 17.88
N GLY A 224 -4.30 -1.91 17.85
CA GLY A 224 -3.70 -1.20 16.70
C GLY A 224 -3.79 0.32 16.78
N PHE A 225 -4.23 0.88 17.91
CA PHE A 225 -4.45 2.32 18.08
C PHE A 225 -3.86 2.87 19.39
N ASP A 226 -3.05 3.92 19.24
CA ASP A 226 -2.65 4.84 20.32
C ASP A 226 -3.88 5.26 21.16
N ASN A 227 -4.00 4.77 22.40
CA ASN A 227 -5.08 5.06 23.34
C ASN A 227 -4.71 6.15 24.36
N ASP A 228 -3.42 6.28 24.70
CA ASP A 228 -2.87 7.13 25.78
C ASP A 228 -2.32 8.50 25.26
N CYS A 229 -2.02 8.58 23.96
CA CYS A 229 -1.56 9.73 23.18
C CYS A 229 -0.08 10.13 23.37
N ASP A 230 0.85 9.17 23.38
CA ASP A 230 2.30 9.42 23.50
C ASP A 230 3.11 9.40 22.18
N ASP A 231 2.44 9.16 21.04
CA ASP A 231 2.98 8.94 19.67
C ASP A 231 3.60 7.53 19.42
N GLU A 232 3.59 6.59 20.37
CA GLU A 232 3.80 5.15 20.13
C GLU A 232 2.43 4.41 19.94
N ILE A 233 2.41 3.09 19.68
CA ILE A 233 1.20 2.28 19.46
C ILE A 233 1.44 0.88 19.99
N ASP A 234 0.53 0.35 20.83
CA ASP A 234 0.57 -1.01 21.38
C ASP A 234 1.94 -1.35 22.05
N GLU A 235 2.70 -0.37 22.55
CA GLU A 235 4.10 -0.59 22.98
C GLU A 235 4.24 -1.33 24.33
N THR A 236 3.14 -1.43 25.08
CA THR A 236 3.01 -2.36 26.22
C THR A 236 2.64 -3.79 25.82
N CYS A 237 2.26 -4.05 24.58
CA CYS A 237 1.75 -5.35 24.12
C CYS A 237 2.87 -6.35 23.85
N LEU A 238 2.56 -7.62 24.08
CA LEU A 238 3.49 -8.72 23.87
C LEU A 238 3.70 -8.98 22.37
N ALA A 239 4.98 -9.11 22.00
CA ALA A 239 5.38 -9.41 20.64
C ALA A 239 5.12 -10.88 20.28
N ASN A 240 5.07 -11.18 18.97
CA ASN A 240 4.97 -12.56 18.51
C ASN A 240 6.11 -13.41 19.10
N GLY A 241 5.79 -14.63 19.55
CA GLY A 241 6.69 -15.54 20.25
C GLY A 241 6.75 -15.36 21.77
N GLU A 242 6.23 -14.28 22.35
CA GLU A 242 6.20 -14.07 23.80
C GLU A 242 5.03 -14.80 24.49
N ALA A 243 5.20 -15.17 25.76
CA ALA A 243 4.26 -16.04 26.48
C ALA A 243 3.08 -15.26 27.07
N CYS A 244 1.86 -15.66 26.71
CA CYS A 244 0.62 -14.94 26.99
C CYS A 244 -0.43 -15.78 27.73
N THR A 245 -1.42 -15.10 28.31
CA THR A 245 -2.58 -15.68 28.99
C THR A 245 -3.87 -15.53 28.18
N ASN A 246 -4.06 -14.41 27.48
CA ASN A 246 -5.25 -14.10 26.68
C ASN A 246 -4.91 -13.24 25.46
N ASP A 247 -5.84 -13.14 24.50
CA ASP A 247 -5.58 -12.58 23.17
C ASP A 247 -5.25 -11.07 23.18
N GLY A 248 -5.90 -10.29 24.06
CA GLY A 248 -5.67 -8.86 24.24
C GLY A 248 -4.41 -8.49 25.02
N GLU A 249 -3.50 -9.44 25.24
CA GLU A 249 -2.10 -9.15 25.64
C GLU A 249 -1.17 -9.07 24.41
N CYS A 250 -1.62 -9.48 23.22
CA CYS A 250 -0.79 -9.73 22.05
C CYS A 250 -0.98 -8.65 20.97
N LEU A 251 0.12 -8.13 20.42
CA LEU A 251 0.12 -7.17 19.30
C LEU A 251 -0.68 -7.65 18.07
N ALA A 252 -0.73 -8.97 17.83
CA ALA A 252 -1.47 -9.58 16.73
C ALA A 252 -2.85 -10.17 17.14
N ASN A 253 -3.35 -9.86 18.34
CA ASN A 253 -4.65 -10.32 18.87
C ASN A 253 -4.89 -11.84 18.86
N VAL A 254 -3.84 -12.67 18.89
CA VAL A 254 -3.97 -14.13 18.97
C VAL A 254 -2.97 -14.72 19.97
N CYS A 255 -3.49 -15.23 21.08
CA CYS A 255 -2.75 -15.92 22.14
C CYS A 255 -2.98 -17.44 22.03
N ALA A 256 -2.31 -18.08 21.07
CA ALA A 256 -2.55 -19.48 20.73
C ALA A 256 -1.75 -20.47 21.60
N SER A 257 -2.27 -21.68 21.76
CA SER A 257 -1.53 -22.81 22.34
C SER A 257 -0.80 -23.58 21.23
N THR A 258 0.51 -23.41 21.16
CA THR A 258 1.37 -23.96 20.09
C THR A 258 2.30 -25.05 20.60
N SER A 259 3.05 -25.71 19.70
CA SER A 259 4.09 -26.69 20.07
C SER A 259 5.25 -26.08 20.88
N ALA A 260 5.48 -24.77 20.79
CA ALA A 260 6.47 -24.05 21.58
C ALA A 260 5.93 -23.52 22.93
N GLY A 261 4.62 -23.66 23.19
CA GLY A 261 3.94 -23.16 24.39
C GLY A 261 2.73 -22.28 24.05
N LYS A 262 2.08 -21.70 25.08
CA LYS A 262 1.05 -20.68 24.86
C LYS A 262 1.73 -19.33 24.64
N LEU A 263 1.59 -18.76 23.44
CA LEU A 263 2.33 -17.57 23.01
C LEU A 263 1.53 -16.69 22.05
N CYS A 264 1.91 -15.42 21.99
CA CYS A 264 1.41 -14.47 21.01
C CYS A 264 1.89 -14.86 19.61
N THR A 265 0.99 -14.83 18.64
CA THR A 265 1.25 -15.25 17.26
C THR A 265 0.30 -14.51 16.31
N ALA A 266 0.48 -14.72 15.02
CA ALA A 266 -0.42 -14.23 13.98
C ALA A 266 -0.91 -15.41 13.12
N PRO A 267 -2.14 -15.35 12.56
CA PRO A 267 -2.55 -16.26 11.49
C PRO A 267 -1.65 -16.09 10.27
N CYS A 268 -1.37 -17.20 9.59
CA CYS A 268 -0.53 -17.21 8.40
C CYS A 268 -0.99 -18.26 7.38
N ASP A 269 -0.66 -18.01 6.11
CA ASP A 269 -0.88 -18.95 5.02
C ASP A 269 0.18 -20.08 5.05
N PRO A 270 -0.24 -21.35 5.20
CA PRO A 270 0.67 -22.52 5.16
C PRO A 270 1.03 -22.96 3.73
N LEU A 271 0.46 -22.35 2.68
CA LEU A 271 0.93 -22.50 1.30
C LEU A 271 2.16 -21.62 1.01
N SER A 272 2.35 -20.53 1.76
CA SER A 272 3.49 -19.61 1.66
C SER A 272 4.36 -19.57 2.94
N PRO A 273 4.71 -20.70 3.58
CA PRO A 273 5.10 -20.75 5.00
C PRO A 273 6.44 -20.09 5.33
N ALA A 274 7.26 -19.80 4.32
CA ALA A 274 8.54 -19.08 4.43
C ALA A 274 8.40 -17.54 4.39
N VAL A 275 7.24 -17.01 3.98
CA VAL A 275 7.00 -15.56 3.77
C VAL A 275 5.71 -15.04 4.40
N SER A 276 4.77 -15.91 4.76
CA SER A 276 3.54 -15.56 5.48
C SER A 276 3.77 -15.20 6.96
N CYS A 277 5.01 -15.32 7.45
CA CYS A 277 5.44 -14.92 8.78
C CYS A 277 6.65 -13.98 8.72
N GLY A 278 6.78 -13.10 9.72
CA GLY A 278 7.87 -12.14 9.81
C GLY A 278 9.25 -12.78 10.08
N PRO A 279 10.36 -12.03 9.92
CA PRO A 279 11.71 -12.56 10.08
C PRO A 279 11.96 -13.24 11.43
N GLY A 280 12.45 -14.48 11.40
CA GLY A 280 12.66 -15.31 12.59
C GLY A 280 11.47 -16.19 12.97
N PHE A 281 10.38 -16.16 12.19
CA PHE A 281 9.21 -17.02 12.35
C PHE A 281 8.98 -17.85 11.08
N PHE A 282 8.24 -18.95 11.21
CA PHE A 282 7.74 -19.76 10.09
C PHE A 282 6.26 -20.11 10.33
N CYS A 283 5.50 -20.34 9.26
CA CYS A 283 4.11 -20.75 9.41
C CYS A 283 4.02 -22.25 9.73
N THR A 284 3.40 -22.62 10.85
CA THR A 284 3.06 -24.02 11.15
C THR A 284 1.57 -24.26 10.94
N ARG A 285 1.20 -25.46 10.49
CA ARG A 285 -0.20 -25.84 10.25
C ARG A 285 -0.92 -26.15 11.56
N THR A 286 -2.09 -25.55 11.77
CA THR A 286 -2.99 -25.89 12.88
C THR A 286 -4.02 -26.94 12.47
N GLY A 287 -4.50 -26.89 11.23
CA GLY A 287 -5.44 -27.85 10.65
C GLY A 287 -6.01 -27.34 9.33
N GLY A 288 -6.36 -28.25 8.41
CA GLY A 288 -6.80 -27.86 7.06
C GLY A 288 -5.75 -26.99 6.35
N CYS A 289 -6.18 -25.84 5.86
CA CYS A 289 -5.32 -24.80 5.26
C CYS A 289 -5.05 -23.60 6.20
N GLU A 290 -5.26 -23.76 7.51
CA GLU A 290 -4.94 -22.73 8.50
C GLU A 290 -3.55 -22.94 9.12
N GLY A 291 -2.88 -21.83 9.44
CA GLY A 291 -1.59 -21.84 10.13
C GLY A 291 -1.38 -20.67 11.10
N LEU A 292 -0.38 -20.82 11.96
CA LEU A 292 0.07 -19.82 12.94
C LEU A 292 1.59 -19.64 12.88
N CYS A 293 2.07 -18.42 13.09
CA CYS A 293 3.50 -18.11 13.11
C CYS A 293 4.18 -18.64 14.38
N LEU A 294 5.11 -19.59 14.22
CA LEU A 294 5.98 -20.09 15.29
C LEU A 294 7.38 -19.44 15.19
N PRO A 295 8.03 -19.10 16.33
CA PRO A 295 9.42 -18.71 16.32
C PRO A 295 10.33 -19.86 15.87
N LEU A 296 11.29 -19.58 15.00
CA LEU A 296 12.26 -20.54 14.51
C LEU A 296 13.33 -20.82 15.58
N LEU A 297 13.14 -21.89 16.36
CA LEU A 297 14.04 -22.27 17.46
C LEU A 297 15.29 -23.03 16.98
N GLY A 298 16.11 -22.40 16.13
CA GLY A 298 17.38 -22.97 15.69
C GLY A 298 17.89 -22.40 14.37
N ALA A 299 18.75 -23.17 13.70
CA ALA A 299 19.03 -22.98 12.27
C ALA A 299 17.93 -23.66 11.45
N MET A 300 17.67 -23.16 10.24
CA MET A 300 16.82 -23.85 9.26
C MET A 300 17.47 -25.16 8.85
N GLY A 301 16.67 -26.20 8.59
CA GLY A 301 17.15 -27.42 7.96
C GLY A 301 17.50 -27.19 6.49
N GLU A 302 18.54 -27.87 6.02
CA GLU A 302 19.00 -27.78 4.63
C GLU A 302 18.25 -28.72 3.67
N GLY A 303 17.24 -29.46 4.16
CA GLY A 303 16.53 -30.48 3.38
C GLY A 303 15.82 -29.92 2.16
N VAL A 304 16.07 -30.53 0.99
CA VAL A 304 15.51 -30.14 -0.31
C VAL A 304 14.27 -30.98 -0.64
N LEU A 305 13.56 -30.67 -1.73
CA LEU A 305 12.31 -31.36 -2.07
C LEU A 305 12.58 -32.85 -2.34
N GLY A 306 11.88 -33.71 -1.61
CA GLY A 306 12.06 -35.17 -1.59
C GLY A 306 12.91 -35.71 -0.43
N ASP A 307 13.66 -34.88 0.31
CA ASP A 307 14.46 -35.36 1.46
C ASP A 307 13.56 -35.85 2.62
N PRO A 308 13.94 -36.94 3.32
CA PRO A 308 13.18 -37.45 4.46
C PRO A 308 13.27 -36.51 5.67
N CYS A 309 12.14 -36.28 6.35
CA CYS A 309 12.02 -35.26 7.39
C CYS A 309 11.22 -35.74 8.62
N ALA A 310 11.50 -35.16 9.79
CA ALA A 310 10.71 -35.35 11.00
C ALA A 310 9.75 -34.17 11.22
N ALA A 311 10.26 -32.94 11.17
CA ALA A 311 9.55 -31.69 11.41
C ALA A 311 9.56 -30.76 10.18
N ASP A 312 8.60 -29.84 10.12
CA ASP A 312 8.50 -28.83 9.06
C ASP A 312 9.81 -28.01 8.92
N THR A 313 10.48 -27.72 10.05
CA THR A 313 11.76 -26.97 10.12
C THR A 313 12.98 -27.71 9.56
N ASP A 314 12.88 -29.02 9.27
CA ASP A 314 13.97 -29.78 8.64
C ASP A 314 14.11 -29.43 7.14
N CYS A 315 13.07 -28.83 6.56
CA CYS A 315 12.88 -28.59 5.13
C CYS A 315 13.02 -27.10 4.77
N LYS A 316 13.68 -26.80 3.65
CA LYS A 316 13.74 -25.43 3.08
C LYS A 316 12.36 -24.88 2.69
N SER A 317 11.40 -25.76 2.42
CA SER A 317 10.00 -25.40 2.14
C SER A 317 9.16 -25.13 3.40
N PHE A 318 9.71 -25.32 4.60
CA PHE A 318 8.96 -25.35 5.87
C PHE A 318 7.74 -26.30 5.87
N TYR A 319 7.80 -27.37 5.07
CA TYR A 319 6.68 -28.29 4.92
C TYR A 319 7.15 -29.75 4.85
N CYS A 320 6.88 -30.48 5.93
CA CYS A 320 7.22 -31.89 6.11
C CYS A 320 5.92 -32.71 6.25
N ALA A 321 5.63 -33.56 5.26
CA ALA A 321 4.42 -34.38 5.25
C ALA A 321 4.65 -35.77 4.66
N ASP A 322 3.76 -36.69 5.05
CA ASP A 322 3.53 -37.96 4.38
C ASP A 322 2.40 -37.73 3.36
N PRO A 323 2.59 -37.95 2.05
CA PRO A 323 1.58 -37.75 1.03
C PRO A 323 0.53 -38.88 0.94
N GLY A 324 0.59 -39.87 1.85
CA GLY A 324 -0.31 -41.02 1.89
C GLY A 324 0.32 -42.35 1.44
N ASP A 325 1.63 -42.36 1.19
CA ASP A 325 2.41 -43.56 0.84
C ASP A 325 3.18 -44.14 2.05
N GLY A 326 3.26 -43.42 3.17
CA GLY A 326 3.85 -43.87 4.43
C GLY A 326 5.22 -43.26 4.79
N GLU A 327 5.80 -42.41 3.94
CA GLU A 327 7.14 -41.84 4.16
C GLU A 327 7.14 -40.30 4.18
N ARG A 328 7.37 -39.71 5.36
CA ARG A 328 7.46 -38.24 5.53
C ARG A 328 8.66 -37.66 4.79
N ARG A 329 8.42 -36.70 3.88
CA ARG A 329 9.47 -35.97 3.16
C ARG A 329 9.16 -34.47 3.05
N CYS A 330 10.18 -33.70 2.70
CA CYS A 330 10.06 -32.29 2.37
C CYS A 330 9.33 -32.14 1.03
N LEU A 331 8.20 -31.42 1.03
CA LEU A 331 7.36 -31.20 -0.15
C LEU A 331 7.09 -29.70 -0.34
N THR A 332 6.62 -29.31 -1.52
CA THR A 332 5.98 -28.01 -1.74
C THR A 332 4.55 -28.12 -1.17
N PRO A 333 4.07 -27.19 -0.32
CA PRO A 333 2.67 -27.17 0.08
C PRO A 333 1.74 -26.91 -1.12
N CYS A 334 0.53 -27.45 -1.08
CA CYS A 334 -0.50 -27.24 -2.09
C CYS A 334 -1.90 -27.33 -1.52
N GLU A 335 -2.89 -26.86 -2.27
CA GLU A 335 -4.30 -27.14 -2.03
C GLU A 335 -4.86 -28.02 -3.15
N GLY A 336 -5.75 -28.95 -2.83
CA GLY A 336 -6.39 -29.79 -3.84
C GLY A 336 -7.31 -28.96 -4.75
N ASP A 337 -7.30 -29.27 -6.05
CA ASP A 337 -8.16 -28.66 -7.08
C ASP A 337 -7.92 -27.15 -7.38
N THR A 338 -6.75 -26.64 -7.00
CA THR A 338 -6.26 -25.28 -7.34
C THR A 338 -5.11 -25.29 -8.35
N GLY A 339 -4.59 -26.46 -8.75
CA GLY A 339 -3.51 -26.58 -9.73
C GLY A 339 -2.15 -26.03 -9.31
N THR A 340 -1.92 -25.80 -8.01
CA THR A 340 -0.71 -25.15 -7.46
C THR A 340 0.62 -25.90 -7.67
N CYS A 341 0.63 -27.13 -8.19
CA CYS A 341 1.84 -27.95 -8.27
C CYS A 341 2.64 -27.75 -9.57
N PHE A 342 3.93 -28.12 -9.55
CA PHE A 342 4.81 -28.06 -10.71
C PHE A 342 4.35 -29.02 -11.83
N ALA A 343 4.81 -28.79 -13.07
CA ALA A 343 4.37 -29.42 -14.32
C ALA A 343 3.96 -30.91 -14.24
N SER A 344 4.84 -31.76 -13.68
CA SER A 344 4.70 -33.22 -13.56
C SER A 344 4.14 -33.69 -12.21
N GLN A 345 3.76 -32.77 -11.34
CA GLN A 345 3.30 -33.04 -9.98
C GLN A 345 1.79 -32.89 -9.84
N ALA A 346 1.26 -33.52 -8.80
CA ALA A 346 -0.12 -33.41 -8.36
C ALA A 346 -0.18 -33.20 -6.84
N CYS A 347 -1.25 -32.59 -6.34
CA CYS A 347 -1.42 -32.31 -4.93
C CYS A 347 -1.95 -33.55 -4.20
N ALA A 348 -1.24 -34.00 -3.16
CA ALA A 348 -1.68 -35.10 -2.30
C ALA A 348 -2.82 -34.69 -1.34
N ALA A 349 -3.90 -34.09 -1.85
CA ALA A 349 -5.09 -33.71 -1.12
C ALA A 349 -6.33 -33.62 -2.03
N THR A 350 -7.53 -33.75 -1.45
CA THR A 350 -8.80 -33.51 -2.14
C THR A 350 -9.09 -32.02 -2.28
N ALA A 351 -9.98 -31.65 -3.20
CA ALA A 351 -10.49 -30.29 -3.38
C ALA A 351 -10.76 -29.56 -2.05
N GLY A 352 -10.18 -28.36 -1.89
CA GLY A 352 -10.37 -27.53 -0.69
C GLY A 352 -9.66 -28.05 0.58
N GLN A 353 -8.63 -28.89 0.45
CA GLN A 353 -7.80 -29.38 1.55
C GLN A 353 -6.31 -29.21 1.20
N CYS A 354 -5.48 -28.90 2.20
CA CYS A 354 -4.05 -28.70 1.99
C CYS A 354 -3.24 -30.00 2.09
N GLY A 355 -2.43 -30.25 1.06
CA GLY A 355 -1.53 -31.39 0.91
C GLY A 355 -0.11 -30.93 0.55
N GLY A 356 0.69 -31.85 0.01
CA GLY A 356 1.99 -31.56 -0.58
C GLY A 356 2.07 -32.05 -2.02
N CYS A 357 2.78 -31.31 -2.88
CA CYS A 357 2.99 -31.68 -4.27
C CYS A 357 3.93 -32.88 -4.38
N VAL A 358 3.49 -33.93 -5.07
CA VAL A 358 4.23 -35.16 -5.34
C VAL A 358 4.22 -35.50 -6.83
N ASP A 359 5.10 -36.40 -7.27
CA ASP A 359 4.98 -36.99 -8.61
C ASP A 359 3.58 -37.60 -8.79
N ALA A 360 2.90 -37.27 -9.89
CA ALA A 360 1.51 -37.66 -10.10
C ALA A 360 1.29 -39.19 -10.11
N GLY A 361 2.33 -39.98 -10.42
CA GLY A 361 2.30 -41.44 -10.36
C GLY A 361 2.23 -42.03 -8.94
N ILE A 362 2.40 -41.21 -7.90
CA ILE A 362 2.21 -41.61 -6.49
C ILE A 362 0.72 -41.58 -6.10
N ILE A 363 -0.11 -40.74 -6.75
CA ILE A 363 -1.50 -40.56 -6.36
C ILE A 363 -2.38 -41.71 -6.86
N ALA A 364 -2.98 -42.45 -5.94
CA ALA A 364 -3.90 -43.54 -6.22
C ALA A 364 -5.34 -43.05 -6.45
N GLY A 365 -5.58 -42.35 -7.57
CA GLY A 365 -6.91 -41.81 -7.89
C GLY A 365 -7.03 -41.18 -9.27
N ALA A 366 -8.12 -40.45 -9.47
CA ALA A 366 -8.24 -39.46 -10.54
C ALA A 366 -7.73 -38.10 -10.01
N LEU A 367 -7.19 -37.29 -10.91
CA LEU A 367 -6.43 -36.07 -10.62
C LEU A 367 -7.30 -34.81 -10.75
N SER A 368 -6.93 -33.76 -10.03
CA SER A 368 -7.70 -32.51 -9.85
C SER A 368 -7.35 -31.44 -10.90
N LEU A 369 -8.02 -30.29 -10.88
CA LEU A 369 -7.70 -29.18 -11.80
C LEU A 369 -6.19 -28.88 -11.84
N GLY A 370 -5.64 -28.78 -13.05
CA GLY A 370 -4.24 -28.41 -13.29
C GLY A 370 -3.24 -29.55 -13.26
N GLU A 371 -3.64 -30.76 -12.87
CA GLU A 371 -2.74 -31.90 -12.70
C GLU A 371 -2.57 -32.70 -14.02
N PRO A 372 -1.41 -33.32 -14.30
CA PRO A 372 -1.11 -33.91 -15.60
C PRO A 372 -1.96 -35.15 -15.91
N CYS A 373 -2.44 -35.30 -17.15
CA CYS A 373 -3.37 -36.37 -17.52
C CYS A 373 -3.07 -37.05 -18.86
N ALA A 374 -3.53 -38.29 -19.01
CA ALA A 374 -3.42 -39.10 -20.22
C ALA A 374 -4.79 -39.39 -20.90
N GLY A 375 -5.86 -38.80 -20.38
CA GLY A 375 -7.24 -38.97 -20.86
C GLY A 375 -8.28 -38.69 -19.78
N ASN A 376 -9.52 -38.46 -20.19
CA ASN A 376 -10.63 -38.00 -19.34
C ASN A 376 -10.87 -38.83 -18.07
N ASP A 377 -10.75 -40.15 -18.16
CA ASP A 377 -10.97 -41.08 -17.03
C ASP A 377 -9.93 -40.89 -15.90
N GLY A 378 -8.82 -40.19 -16.18
CA GLY A 378 -7.78 -39.83 -15.20
C GLY A 378 -8.08 -38.56 -14.42
N CYS A 379 -9.18 -37.84 -14.69
CA CYS A 379 -9.50 -36.54 -14.09
C CYS A 379 -10.79 -36.59 -13.25
N VAL A 380 -10.79 -35.96 -12.08
CA VAL A 380 -11.97 -35.85 -11.18
C VAL A 380 -13.16 -35.19 -11.89
N SER A 381 -12.89 -34.25 -12.78
CA SER A 381 -13.87 -33.57 -13.65
C SER A 381 -14.40 -34.42 -14.81
N GLY A 382 -13.76 -35.55 -15.12
CA GLY A 382 -13.96 -36.27 -16.38
C GLY A 382 -13.46 -35.52 -17.62
N MET A 383 -12.61 -34.50 -17.47
CA MET A 383 -12.08 -33.68 -18.56
C MET A 383 -10.55 -33.55 -18.48
N CYS A 384 -9.86 -34.15 -19.45
CA CYS A 384 -8.44 -33.96 -19.71
C CYS A 384 -8.30 -33.06 -20.95
N LEU A 385 -7.54 -31.97 -20.85
CA LEU A 385 -7.32 -31.02 -21.94
C LEU A 385 -5.95 -31.25 -22.57
N GLU A 386 -5.91 -31.33 -23.90
CA GLU A 386 -4.68 -31.20 -24.69
C GLU A 386 -4.49 -29.71 -25.06
N ASP A 387 -3.40 -29.09 -24.61
CA ASP A 387 -3.13 -27.66 -24.77
C ASP A 387 -1.69 -27.44 -25.29
N GLY A 388 -1.57 -27.33 -26.61
CA GLY A 388 -0.28 -27.28 -27.30
C GLY A 388 0.48 -28.60 -27.14
N ALA A 389 1.53 -28.59 -26.30
CA ALA A 389 2.30 -29.78 -25.93
C ALA A 389 1.99 -30.31 -24.52
N ALA A 390 1.21 -29.56 -23.71
CA ALA A 390 0.80 -29.97 -22.37
C ALA A 390 -0.48 -30.81 -22.41
N SER A 391 -0.69 -31.65 -21.39
CA SER A 391 -2.00 -32.28 -21.15
C SER A 391 -2.31 -32.34 -19.66
N TYR A 392 -3.39 -31.68 -19.24
CA TYR A 392 -3.75 -31.50 -17.83
C TYR A 392 -5.26 -31.52 -17.61
N CYS A 393 -5.68 -31.93 -16.41
CA CYS A 393 -7.08 -31.98 -16.02
C CYS A 393 -7.67 -30.56 -15.97
N THR A 394 -8.85 -30.38 -16.56
CA THR A 394 -9.56 -29.10 -16.68
C THR A 394 -10.98 -29.22 -16.10
N ARG A 395 -11.73 -28.11 -16.06
CA ARG A 395 -13.18 -28.09 -15.84
C ARG A 395 -13.87 -27.13 -16.82
N SER A 396 -15.17 -27.31 -17.02
CA SER A 396 -16.00 -26.37 -17.78
C SER A 396 -16.15 -25.04 -17.04
N CYS A 397 -16.26 -23.93 -17.77
CA CYS A 397 -16.43 -22.59 -17.22
C CYS A 397 -17.29 -21.70 -18.13
N ASP A 398 -18.04 -20.77 -17.53
CA ASP A 398 -18.71 -19.67 -18.24
C ASP A 398 -17.92 -18.34 -18.14
N GLY A 399 -16.89 -18.30 -17.29
CA GLY A 399 -16.02 -17.15 -17.01
C GLY A 399 -14.93 -17.53 -15.99
N ASP A 400 -13.96 -16.64 -15.78
CA ASP A 400 -12.73 -16.95 -15.02
C ASP A 400 -12.97 -17.30 -13.54
N GLU A 401 -14.02 -16.75 -12.93
CA GLU A 401 -14.46 -17.09 -11.56
C GLU A 401 -14.69 -18.60 -11.36
N GLY A 402 -15.09 -19.32 -12.43
CA GLY A 402 -15.28 -20.77 -12.40
C GLY A 402 -13.97 -21.58 -12.48
N CYS A 403 -12.83 -20.93 -12.72
CA CYS A 403 -11.53 -21.57 -12.86
C CYS A 403 -10.68 -21.49 -11.59
N GLY A 404 -10.74 -20.37 -10.87
CA GLY A 404 -9.90 -20.14 -9.68
C GLY A 404 -8.52 -19.57 -10.03
N ASP A 405 -7.75 -19.22 -9.00
CA ASP A 405 -6.51 -18.48 -9.16
C ASP A 405 -5.45 -19.25 -9.97
N GLY A 406 -4.73 -18.53 -10.82
CA GLY A 406 -3.73 -19.10 -11.72
C GLY A 406 -4.29 -19.77 -12.98
N PHE A 407 -5.62 -19.75 -13.19
CA PHE A 407 -6.29 -20.21 -14.41
C PHE A 407 -7.18 -19.11 -14.99
N HIS A 408 -7.58 -19.26 -16.26
CA HIS A 408 -8.64 -18.44 -16.86
C HIS A 408 -9.55 -19.28 -17.77
N CYS A 409 -10.71 -18.73 -18.14
CA CYS A 409 -11.67 -19.41 -18.98
C CYS A 409 -11.43 -19.13 -20.47
N ARG A 410 -11.14 -20.20 -21.23
CA ARG A 410 -10.89 -20.15 -22.68
C ARG A 410 -11.78 -21.15 -23.39
N SER A 411 -12.64 -20.65 -24.28
CA SER A 411 -13.59 -21.47 -25.08
C SER A 411 -14.52 -22.40 -24.28
N GLY A 412 -14.80 -22.08 -23.02
CA GLY A 412 -15.64 -22.89 -22.12
C GLY A 412 -14.88 -23.90 -21.25
N THR A 413 -13.55 -23.85 -21.24
CA THR A 413 -12.66 -24.71 -20.44
C THR A 413 -11.61 -23.88 -19.70
N CYS A 414 -11.27 -24.31 -18.48
CA CYS A 414 -10.22 -23.67 -17.68
C CYS A 414 -8.83 -24.07 -18.17
N VAL A 415 -8.01 -23.07 -18.49
CA VAL A 415 -6.64 -23.25 -18.97
C VAL A 415 -5.64 -22.67 -17.98
N ARG A 416 -4.45 -23.28 -17.88
CA ARG A 416 -3.38 -22.82 -16.99
C ARG A 416 -2.89 -21.43 -17.40
N GLY A 417 -2.58 -20.61 -16.40
CA GLY A 417 -2.10 -19.24 -16.54
C GLY A 417 -3.22 -18.21 -16.35
N PRO A 418 -2.95 -17.07 -15.70
CA PRO A 418 -3.88 -15.93 -15.67
C PRO A 418 -3.93 -15.23 -17.04
N ARG A 419 -4.91 -14.33 -17.23
CA ARG A 419 -5.00 -13.50 -18.44
C ARG A 419 -3.74 -12.68 -18.68
N GLY A 420 -3.16 -12.85 -19.87
CA GLY A 420 -1.91 -12.24 -20.29
C GLY A 420 -1.99 -10.72 -20.49
N ALA A 421 -1.04 -10.02 -19.88
CA ALA A 421 -0.71 -8.63 -20.19
C ALA A 421 0.12 -8.52 -21.48
N VAL A 422 0.47 -7.30 -21.91
CA VAL A 422 1.30 -7.09 -23.11
C VAL A 422 2.65 -7.79 -22.96
N GLY A 423 2.94 -8.72 -23.87
CA GLY A 423 4.14 -9.56 -23.87
C GLY A 423 3.95 -10.98 -23.34
N ALA A 424 2.84 -11.28 -22.66
CA ALA A 424 2.55 -12.62 -22.18
C ALA A 424 2.23 -13.57 -23.35
N ALA A 425 2.50 -14.87 -23.20
CA ALA A 425 2.18 -15.88 -24.21
C ALA A 425 0.65 -16.10 -24.35
N CYS A 426 0.20 -16.52 -25.54
CA CYS A 426 -1.21 -16.71 -25.86
C CYS A 426 -1.43 -17.66 -27.04
N GLU A 427 -2.55 -18.39 -27.03
CA GLU A 427 -3.05 -19.11 -28.21
C GLU A 427 -4.13 -18.31 -28.94
N SER A 428 -4.89 -17.49 -28.22
CA SER A 428 -6.08 -16.75 -28.68
C SER A 428 -6.23 -15.40 -27.98
N ASN A 429 -7.10 -14.52 -28.47
CA ASN A 429 -7.44 -13.28 -27.76
C ASN A 429 -8.08 -13.54 -26.38
N ALA A 430 -8.69 -14.72 -26.18
CA ALA A 430 -9.27 -15.11 -24.89
C ALA A 430 -8.23 -15.50 -23.84
N ASP A 431 -6.94 -15.57 -24.21
CA ASP A 431 -5.82 -15.67 -23.25
C ASP A 431 -5.37 -14.31 -22.72
N CYS A 432 -5.80 -13.20 -23.32
CA CYS A 432 -5.37 -11.86 -22.94
C CYS A 432 -6.34 -11.18 -21.96
N LEU A 433 -5.88 -10.10 -21.32
CA LEU A 433 -6.73 -9.11 -20.65
C LEU A 433 -7.72 -8.49 -21.64
N GLU A 434 -8.82 -7.89 -21.15
CA GLU A 434 -10.03 -7.58 -21.95
C GLU A 434 -9.81 -6.73 -23.22
N ASP A 435 -8.90 -5.74 -23.18
CA ASP A 435 -8.54 -4.89 -24.35
C ASP A 435 -7.43 -5.51 -25.24
N GLY A 436 -6.99 -6.73 -24.93
CA GLY A 436 -5.85 -7.41 -25.54
C GLY A 436 -6.18 -8.22 -26.79
N VAL A 437 -5.18 -8.33 -27.67
CA VAL A 437 -5.21 -9.15 -28.88
C VAL A 437 -4.01 -10.08 -28.88
N CYS A 438 -4.19 -11.35 -29.23
CA CYS A 438 -3.08 -12.27 -29.41
C CYS A 438 -2.46 -12.04 -30.80
N ALA A 439 -1.28 -11.41 -30.84
CA ALA A 439 -0.53 -11.20 -32.07
C ALA A 439 0.35 -12.41 -32.38
N GLU A 440 0.46 -12.75 -33.67
CA GLU A 440 1.27 -13.87 -34.16
C GLU A 440 2.43 -13.36 -35.02
N SER A 441 3.60 -13.97 -34.81
CA SER A 441 4.77 -13.88 -35.69
C SER A 441 5.12 -15.27 -36.23
N LYS A 442 6.19 -15.38 -37.02
CA LYS A 442 6.64 -16.67 -37.57
C LYS A 442 7.19 -17.66 -36.53
N THR A 443 7.39 -17.23 -35.28
CA THR A 443 8.12 -18.00 -34.25
C THR A 443 7.52 -17.91 -32.85
N GLN A 444 6.62 -16.95 -32.58
CA GLN A 444 6.00 -16.75 -31.27
C GLN A 444 4.64 -16.03 -31.39
N ARG A 445 3.76 -16.25 -30.42
CA ARG A 445 2.53 -15.48 -30.19
C ARG A 445 2.63 -14.72 -28.86
N TRP A 446 2.02 -13.54 -28.79
CA TRP A 446 1.99 -12.74 -27.56
C TRP A 446 0.77 -11.83 -27.48
N CYS A 447 0.25 -11.64 -26.28
CA CYS A 447 -0.77 -10.64 -26.00
C CYS A 447 -0.21 -9.24 -26.25
N THR A 448 -1.00 -8.39 -26.92
CA THR A 448 -0.63 -7.01 -27.24
C THR A 448 -1.85 -6.10 -27.25
N VAL A 449 -1.61 -4.79 -27.30
CA VAL A 449 -2.62 -3.74 -27.46
C VAL A 449 -2.34 -2.92 -28.70
N PHE A 450 -3.37 -2.25 -29.22
CA PHE A 450 -3.22 -1.29 -30.31
C PHE A 450 -2.51 -0.02 -29.83
N CYS A 451 -1.62 0.52 -30.67
CA CYS A 451 -0.80 1.68 -30.34
C CYS A 451 -0.77 2.70 -31.48
N THR A 452 -0.39 3.94 -31.18
CA THR A 452 -0.20 5.00 -32.19
C THR A 452 1.26 5.47 -32.23
N VAL A 453 1.89 5.58 -31.06
CA VAL A 453 3.28 5.96 -30.82
C VAL A 453 3.93 4.98 -29.83
N ALA A 454 5.26 4.96 -29.78
CA ALA A 454 6.00 4.05 -28.87
C ALA A 454 5.72 4.29 -27.37
N ALA A 455 5.27 5.49 -26.99
CA ALA A 455 4.89 5.80 -25.60
C ALA A 455 3.56 5.19 -25.17
N ASP A 456 2.80 4.58 -26.09
CA ASP A 456 1.57 3.84 -25.79
C ASP A 456 1.88 2.38 -25.36
N CYS A 457 3.13 1.93 -25.50
CA CYS A 457 3.59 0.58 -25.20
C CYS A 457 4.41 0.51 -23.89
N PRO A 458 4.45 -0.65 -23.21
CA PRO A 458 5.34 -0.87 -22.06
C PRO A 458 6.83 -0.79 -22.42
N ALA A 459 7.68 -0.72 -21.40
CA ALA A 459 9.13 -0.82 -21.59
C ALA A 459 9.52 -2.15 -22.24
N ALA A 460 10.49 -2.10 -23.17
CA ALA A 460 10.88 -3.19 -24.07
C ALA A 460 9.82 -3.63 -25.11
N PHE A 461 8.82 -2.78 -25.40
CA PHE A 461 7.90 -2.98 -26.52
C PHE A 461 7.83 -1.77 -27.46
N GLY A 462 8.13 -1.99 -28.74
CA GLY A 462 8.02 -1.01 -29.82
C GLY A 462 6.64 -1.01 -30.48
N CYS A 463 6.12 0.18 -30.79
CA CYS A 463 4.87 0.33 -31.54
C CYS A 463 5.10 0.15 -33.06
N VAL A 464 4.81 -1.03 -33.59
CA VAL A 464 5.10 -1.45 -34.98
C VAL A 464 3.85 -1.56 -35.84
N ASP A 465 4.01 -1.51 -37.17
CA ASP A 465 2.91 -1.74 -38.13
C ASP A 465 2.79 -3.24 -38.45
N ALA A 466 1.59 -3.78 -38.22
CA ALA A 466 1.19 -5.16 -38.49
C ALA A 466 0.03 -5.18 -39.49
N GLY A 467 0.29 -4.74 -40.73
CA GLY A 467 -0.65 -4.83 -41.84
C GLY A 467 -1.61 -3.64 -41.97
N GLY A 468 -1.13 -2.44 -41.64
CA GLY A 468 -1.92 -1.20 -41.65
C GLY A 468 -2.67 -0.92 -40.33
N THR A 469 -2.52 -1.80 -39.34
CA THR A 469 -2.88 -1.54 -37.94
C THR A 469 -1.60 -1.61 -37.11
N LYS A 470 -1.50 -0.84 -36.03
CA LYS A 470 -0.31 -0.78 -35.18
C LYS A 470 -0.51 -1.47 -33.84
N VAL A 471 0.50 -2.22 -33.39
CA VAL A 471 0.50 -2.98 -32.14
C VAL A 471 1.85 -2.90 -31.42
N CYS A 472 1.86 -3.19 -30.12
CA CYS A 472 3.10 -3.30 -29.33
C CYS A 472 3.78 -4.66 -29.58
N ALA A 473 4.94 -4.66 -30.23
CA ALA A 473 5.78 -5.85 -30.43
C ALA A 473 7.01 -5.80 -29.52
N PRO A 474 7.52 -6.95 -29.04
CA PRO A 474 8.67 -6.98 -28.16
C PRO A 474 9.96 -6.52 -28.88
N ASP A 475 10.80 -5.76 -28.17
CA ASP A 475 12.13 -5.35 -28.62
C ASP A 475 13.22 -6.40 -28.33
N GLY A 476 12.84 -7.54 -27.72
CA GLY A 476 13.71 -8.67 -27.35
C GLY A 476 12.95 -10.00 -27.32
N GLY A 477 13.58 -11.06 -26.80
CA GLY A 477 12.98 -12.38 -26.69
C GLY A 477 11.90 -12.45 -25.60
N LEU A 478 10.76 -13.06 -25.93
CA LEU A 478 9.73 -13.48 -24.96
C LEU A 478 10.00 -14.90 -24.48
N LEU A 479 9.19 -15.43 -23.56
CA LEU A 479 9.30 -16.82 -23.10
C LEU A 479 9.36 -17.80 -24.30
N GLY A 480 10.25 -18.79 -24.21
CA GLY A 480 10.52 -19.75 -25.28
C GLY A 480 11.36 -19.23 -26.46
N SER A 481 11.66 -17.93 -26.55
CA SER A 481 12.57 -17.40 -27.58
C SER A 481 13.99 -17.94 -27.41
N SER A 482 14.64 -18.35 -28.50
CA SER A 482 16.05 -18.76 -28.46
C SER A 482 16.98 -17.61 -28.07
N CYS A 483 17.93 -17.86 -27.17
CA CYS A 483 18.90 -16.88 -26.66
C CYS A 483 20.28 -17.52 -26.45
N GLY A 484 21.31 -16.67 -26.32
CA GLY A 484 22.65 -17.02 -25.86
C GLY A 484 23.11 -16.28 -24.60
N ILE A 485 22.43 -15.19 -24.21
CA ILE A 485 22.70 -14.42 -22.97
C ILE A 485 21.41 -13.80 -22.42
N ASP A 486 21.36 -13.57 -21.09
CA ASP A 486 20.21 -13.02 -20.36
C ASP A 486 19.63 -11.73 -20.96
N SER A 487 20.49 -10.83 -21.45
CA SER A 487 20.09 -9.53 -22.00
C SER A 487 19.41 -9.60 -23.37
N GLU A 488 19.30 -10.79 -23.97
CA GLU A 488 18.48 -11.00 -25.17
C GLU A 488 17.01 -11.26 -24.80
N CYS A 489 16.70 -11.55 -23.54
CA CYS A 489 15.37 -11.88 -23.03
C CYS A 489 14.75 -10.70 -22.28
N ILE A 490 13.47 -10.41 -22.52
CA ILE A 490 12.72 -9.35 -21.80
C ILE A 490 12.56 -9.69 -20.31
N SER A 491 12.55 -10.97 -19.96
CA SER A 491 12.60 -11.48 -18.58
C SER A 491 13.96 -11.28 -17.89
N GLY A 492 15.03 -11.01 -18.64
CA GLY A 492 16.40 -10.96 -18.12
C GLY A 492 16.97 -12.32 -17.69
N LEU A 493 16.44 -13.44 -18.21
CA LEU A 493 16.92 -14.79 -17.92
C LEU A 493 16.95 -15.66 -19.21
N CYS A 494 18.14 -16.15 -19.57
CA CYS A 494 18.36 -17.11 -20.63
C CYS A 494 18.76 -18.47 -20.04
N LEU A 495 17.85 -19.44 -20.07
CA LEU A 495 18.05 -20.78 -19.50
C LEU A 495 18.76 -21.68 -20.52
N ASP A 496 19.92 -22.25 -20.18
CA ASP A 496 20.68 -23.16 -21.06
C ASP A 496 20.01 -24.54 -21.10
N LEU A 497 19.38 -24.89 -22.23
CA LEU A 497 18.60 -26.12 -22.37
C LEU A 497 19.25 -27.13 -23.34
N PRO A 498 18.88 -28.43 -23.27
CA PRO A 498 19.33 -29.48 -24.21
C PRO A 498 18.91 -29.27 -25.68
N GLY A 499 19.51 -28.28 -26.34
CA GLY A 499 19.21 -27.85 -27.71
C GLY A 499 19.69 -26.41 -28.02
N GLY A 500 19.94 -25.61 -26.99
CA GLY A 500 20.30 -24.19 -27.05
C GLY A 500 19.59 -23.42 -25.93
N GLY A 501 20.04 -22.19 -25.65
CA GLY A 501 19.42 -21.36 -24.62
C GLY A 501 18.01 -20.91 -25.03
N ALA A 502 17.08 -20.84 -24.06
CA ALA A 502 15.75 -20.28 -24.25
C ALA A 502 15.41 -19.27 -23.15
N CYS A 503 14.74 -18.19 -23.54
CA CYS A 503 14.26 -17.17 -22.62
C CYS A 503 13.20 -17.77 -21.69
N SER A 504 13.39 -17.59 -20.39
CA SER A 504 12.54 -18.14 -19.34
C SER A 504 12.30 -17.10 -18.25
N ARG A 505 11.52 -17.45 -17.23
CA ARG A 505 11.40 -16.69 -15.97
C ARG A 505 11.26 -17.66 -14.81
N PHE A 506 11.66 -17.23 -13.62
CA PHE A 506 11.29 -17.92 -12.38
C PHE A 506 9.77 -18.02 -12.24
N CYS A 507 9.32 -19.11 -11.62
CA CYS A 507 7.92 -19.36 -11.33
C CYS A 507 7.76 -20.05 -9.96
N SER A 508 6.53 -20.04 -9.45
CA SER A 508 6.14 -20.68 -8.19
C SER A 508 4.66 -21.05 -8.27
N PRO A 509 4.13 -21.82 -7.30
CA PRO A 509 2.67 -22.00 -7.13
C PRO A 509 1.88 -20.67 -7.15
N SER A 510 2.47 -19.63 -6.54
CA SER A 510 1.93 -18.27 -6.44
C SER A 510 2.31 -17.33 -7.60
N ALA A 511 3.13 -17.79 -8.54
CA ALA A 511 3.54 -17.06 -9.75
C ALA A 511 3.54 -17.99 -10.97
N PRO A 512 2.36 -18.55 -11.34
CA PRO A 512 2.23 -19.52 -12.42
C PRO A 512 2.70 -18.97 -13.77
N CYS A 513 2.95 -19.87 -14.72
CA CYS A 513 3.42 -19.54 -16.06
C CYS A 513 2.30 -19.04 -16.99
N ASP A 514 2.71 -18.37 -18.06
CA ASP A 514 1.84 -17.88 -19.13
C ASP A 514 1.24 -19.06 -19.94
N THR A 515 0.17 -18.83 -20.70
CA THR A 515 -0.43 -19.86 -21.59
C THR A 515 0.63 -20.59 -22.42
N GLY A 516 0.58 -21.92 -22.43
CA GLY A 516 1.47 -22.76 -23.24
C GLY A 516 2.84 -23.05 -22.60
N PHE A 517 3.11 -22.52 -21.40
CA PHE A 517 4.31 -22.81 -20.61
C PHE A 517 3.95 -23.50 -19.30
N GLU A 518 4.83 -24.38 -18.83
CA GLU A 518 4.67 -25.07 -17.53
C GLU A 518 5.75 -24.62 -16.54
N CYS A 519 5.39 -24.57 -15.25
CA CYS A 519 6.36 -24.29 -14.19
C CYS A 519 7.08 -25.59 -13.81
N ALA A 520 8.31 -25.77 -14.30
CA ALA A 520 9.11 -26.97 -14.06
C ALA A 520 10.20 -26.70 -13.03
N LEU A 521 10.31 -27.58 -12.04
CA LEU A 521 11.40 -27.58 -11.05
C LEU A 521 12.66 -28.22 -11.66
N ASP A 522 13.81 -27.56 -11.58
CA ASP A 522 15.09 -28.21 -11.87
C ASP A 522 15.55 -29.00 -10.63
N PRO A 523 15.77 -30.33 -10.74
CA PRO A 523 16.13 -31.14 -9.59
C PRO A 523 17.54 -30.85 -9.05
N GLY A 524 18.42 -30.25 -9.87
CA GLY A 524 19.80 -29.92 -9.52
C GLY A 524 19.96 -28.57 -8.82
N THR A 525 19.21 -27.54 -9.23
CA THR A 525 19.23 -26.22 -8.56
C THR A 525 18.18 -26.07 -7.47
N GLN A 526 17.08 -26.84 -7.52
CA GLN A 526 15.85 -26.66 -6.72
C GLN A 526 15.14 -25.32 -6.99
N GLU A 527 15.46 -24.65 -8.10
CA GLU A 527 14.72 -23.49 -8.62
C GLU A 527 13.70 -23.95 -9.67
N ALA A 528 12.61 -23.20 -9.86
CA ALA A 528 11.58 -23.51 -10.84
C ALA A 528 11.46 -22.41 -11.91
N TYR A 529 11.33 -22.84 -13.16
CA TYR A 529 11.35 -21.98 -14.34
C TYR A 529 10.17 -22.27 -15.29
N CYS A 530 9.68 -21.25 -16.00
CA CYS A 530 8.70 -21.43 -17.08
C CYS A 530 9.37 -22.00 -18.34
N VAL A 531 8.96 -23.20 -18.74
CA VAL A 531 9.51 -23.92 -19.90
C VAL A 531 8.40 -24.39 -20.84
N ASP A 532 8.76 -24.69 -22.08
CA ASP A 532 7.90 -25.40 -23.03
C ASP A 532 7.61 -26.82 -22.47
N PRO A 533 6.37 -27.34 -22.53
CA PRO A 533 6.00 -28.65 -21.98
C PRO A 533 6.84 -29.83 -22.53
N ALA A 534 7.44 -29.69 -23.71
CA ALA A 534 8.32 -30.71 -24.30
C ALA A 534 9.76 -30.70 -23.71
N VAL A 535 10.09 -29.78 -22.82
CA VAL A 535 11.42 -29.63 -22.20
C VAL A 535 11.46 -30.31 -20.83
N THR A 536 12.46 -31.16 -20.61
CA THR A 536 12.77 -31.74 -19.30
C THR A 536 14.06 -31.14 -18.74
N LEU A 537 14.00 -30.65 -17.50
CA LEU A 537 15.13 -30.09 -16.74
C LEU A 537 16.00 -31.20 -16.10
N GLY A 538 17.16 -30.84 -15.53
CA GLY A 538 18.07 -31.81 -14.89
C GLY A 538 19.10 -32.51 -15.79
N GLY A 539 19.57 -31.85 -16.85
CA GLY A 539 20.76 -32.29 -17.59
C GLY A 539 22.06 -32.07 -16.82
N THR A 540 23.19 -32.62 -17.28
CA THR A 540 24.52 -32.27 -16.73
C THR A 540 24.94 -30.89 -17.22
N PHE A 541 24.49 -29.84 -16.53
CA PHE A 541 24.93 -28.47 -16.76
C PHE A 541 26.45 -28.34 -16.63
N LYS A 542 27.03 -27.41 -17.38
CA LYS A 542 28.35 -26.86 -17.03
C LYS A 542 28.15 -25.84 -15.92
N GLU A 543 29.01 -25.87 -14.92
CA GLU A 543 29.32 -24.66 -14.16
C GLU A 543 29.88 -23.62 -15.13
N THR A 544 29.06 -22.63 -15.49
CA THR A 544 29.53 -21.33 -15.96
C THR A 544 29.58 -20.41 -14.74
N ASP A 545 30.67 -19.65 -14.60
CA ASP A 545 30.87 -18.73 -13.47
C ASP A 545 29.91 -17.52 -13.55
N ALA A 546 28.61 -17.74 -13.31
CA ALA A 546 27.57 -16.72 -13.19
C ALA A 546 27.67 -15.95 -11.86
N GLY A 547 28.88 -15.53 -11.49
CA GLY A 547 29.13 -14.74 -10.29
C GLY A 547 28.42 -13.39 -10.38
N CYS A 548 27.52 -13.12 -9.43
CA CYS A 548 26.62 -11.96 -9.45
C CYS A 548 27.37 -10.62 -9.62
N SER A 549 27.39 -10.10 -10.85
CA SER A 549 28.02 -8.83 -11.19
C SER A 549 27.18 -7.66 -10.70
N VAL A 550 27.37 -7.26 -9.44
CA VAL A 550 26.70 -6.07 -8.84
C VAL A 550 27.20 -4.80 -9.53
N THR A 551 26.51 -4.38 -10.59
CA THR A 551 26.84 -3.20 -11.40
C THR A 551 26.51 -1.91 -10.64
N SER A 552 27.51 -1.36 -9.95
CA SER A 552 27.38 -0.10 -9.22
C SER A 552 27.04 1.07 -10.16
N PHE A 553 25.79 1.54 -10.13
CA PHE A 553 25.34 2.70 -10.90
C PHE A 553 26.23 3.93 -10.64
N PRO A 554 26.91 4.49 -11.66
CA PRO A 554 27.69 5.70 -11.50
C PRO A 554 26.74 6.90 -11.38
N ARG A 555 26.58 7.43 -10.16
CA ARG A 555 25.85 8.69 -9.92
C ARG A 555 26.49 9.83 -10.72
N SER A 556 25.86 10.23 -11.82
CA SER A 556 26.21 11.42 -12.58
C SER A 556 26.05 12.65 -11.67
N ARG A 557 27.15 13.37 -11.44
CA ARG A 557 27.16 14.57 -10.60
C ARG A 557 27.91 15.70 -11.30
N ASP A 558 27.29 16.24 -12.34
CA ASP A 558 27.76 17.45 -13.00
C ASP A 558 27.82 18.63 -12.03
N ARG A 559 29.04 19.13 -11.79
CA ARG A 559 29.36 20.56 -11.67
C ARG A 559 30.87 20.79 -11.64
N SER A 560 31.29 21.86 -12.32
CA SER A 560 32.68 22.29 -12.49
C SER A 560 33.02 23.47 -11.52
N PRO A 561 34.28 23.97 -11.43
CA PRO A 561 35.02 23.76 -10.16
C PRO A 561 35.77 25.01 -9.61
N TRP A 562 36.57 24.81 -8.55
CA TRP A 562 37.55 25.75 -7.93
C TRP A 562 36.96 26.91 -7.05
N PRO A 563 37.76 27.60 -6.20
CA PRO A 563 38.57 27.02 -5.10
C PRO A 563 38.64 27.88 -3.80
N ILE A 564 38.78 27.29 -2.60
CA ILE A 564 39.38 27.99 -1.42
C ILE A 564 40.34 27.03 -0.68
N ALA A 565 41.43 27.60 -0.13
CA ALA A 565 42.63 26.90 0.31
C ALA A 565 42.78 26.76 1.85
N LEU A 566 43.80 25.99 2.27
CA LEU A 566 44.66 26.18 3.47
C LEU A 566 43.96 26.11 4.85
N LEU A 567 44.28 25.14 5.73
CA LEU A 567 45.57 25.06 6.43
C LEU A 567 45.83 23.69 7.12
N LEU A 568 47.12 23.35 7.28
CA LEU A 568 47.62 22.35 8.23
C LEU A 568 47.88 23.00 9.61
N TRP A 569 48.00 22.21 10.68
CA TRP A 569 49.16 22.21 11.61
C TRP A 569 49.08 21.03 12.61
N MET A 570 50.21 20.63 13.21
CA MET A 570 50.32 19.50 14.15
C MET A 570 50.90 19.90 15.52
N ALA A 571 50.40 19.29 16.60
CA ALA A 571 51.09 19.05 17.88
C ALA A 571 50.32 17.92 18.60
N ILE A 572 50.80 16.68 18.70
CA ILE A 572 51.92 16.17 19.51
C ILE A 572 51.78 16.53 21.01
N LEU A 573 51.30 15.58 21.82
CA LEU A 573 52.04 15.03 22.98
C LEU A 573 51.28 13.85 23.64
N ARG A 574 52.02 12.79 23.99
CA ARG A 574 51.66 11.69 24.93
C ARG A 574 52.70 11.76 26.07
N PRO A 575 52.41 11.38 27.34
CA PRO A 575 52.58 9.95 27.71
C PRO A 575 51.76 9.38 28.89
N TRP A 576 51.45 8.07 28.76
CA TRP A 576 51.53 7.02 29.79
C TRP A 576 50.66 7.07 31.08
N SER A 577 49.82 6.04 31.27
CA SER A 577 50.08 5.04 32.33
C SER A 577 49.33 3.70 32.17
N ARG A 578 50.12 2.62 32.37
CA ARG A 578 49.87 1.21 32.76
C ARG A 578 48.40 0.70 32.88
N LEU A 579 47.98 -0.38 32.21
CA LEU A 579 48.37 -1.82 32.22
C LEU A 579 47.58 -2.72 33.20
N ARG A 580 46.72 -3.61 32.65
CA ARG A 580 46.64 -5.04 32.99
C ARG A 580 46.07 -5.83 31.79
N ARG A 581 46.28 -7.16 31.76
CA ARG A 581 45.94 -8.07 30.64
C ARG A 581 45.26 -9.34 31.15
N SER A 582 44.24 -9.80 30.44
CA SER A 582 43.81 -11.20 30.29
C SER A 582 42.70 -11.25 29.22
N GLY A 583 42.75 -12.04 28.14
CA GLY A 583 43.83 -12.89 27.62
C GLY A 583 43.29 -14.20 27.04
N GLY A 584 43.15 -14.31 25.71
CA GLY A 584 42.63 -15.52 25.06
C GLY A 584 42.38 -15.35 23.56
N GLU A 585 43.41 -15.51 22.75
CA GLU A 585 43.33 -15.79 21.30
C GLU A 585 44.15 -17.05 21.01
N TRP A 586 43.77 -17.81 19.98
CA TRP A 586 44.62 -18.82 19.34
C TRP A 586 44.47 -18.78 17.82
N TRP A 587 45.49 -19.23 17.10
CA TRP A 587 45.69 -19.08 15.65
C TRP A 587 45.81 -20.43 14.94
N CYS A 588 45.32 -20.51 13.69
CA CYS A 588 45.97 -21.11 12.49
C CYS A 588 44.94 -21.29 11.34
N SER A 589 45.26 -21.52 10.05
CA SER A 589 46.30 -21.02 9.10
C SER A 589 46.59 -22.07 8.00
N ARG A 590 46.68 -21.64 6.72
CA ARG A 590 47.03 -22.41 5.48
C ARG A 590 45.89 -23.32 4.95
N CYS A 591 45.79 -23.69 3.66
CA CYS A 591 46.67 -23.70 2.45
C CYS A 591 45.90 -23.22 1.19
N SER A 592 46.42 -23.08 -0.05
CA SER A 592 47.74 -22.68 -0.60
C SER A 592 47.72 -22.63 -2.15
N PHE A 593 48.22 -21.55 -2.77
CA PHE A 593 48.77 -21.39 -4.15
C PHE A 593 48.31 -22.30 -5.34
N SER A 594 48.04 -21.67 -6.50
CA SER A 594 49.01 -21.60 -7.63
C SER A 594 48.53 -20.72 -8.80
N GLY A 595 49.42 -20.38 -9.74
CA GLY A 595 49.09 -19.77 -11.05
C GLY A 595 49.44 -18.28 -11.20
N GLY A 596 50.37 -17.95 -12.11
CA GLY A 596 50.68 -16.57 -12.47
C GLY A 596 51.66 -16.45 -13.64
N VAL A 597 51.43 -15.49 -14.55
CA VAL A 597 52.30 -15.18 -15.70
C VAL A 597 52.34 -13.65 -15.91
N PRO A 598 53.52 -13.00 -15.97
CA PRO A 598 53.65 -11.57 -16.25
C PRO A 598 53.96 -11.28 -17.73
N ILE A 599 53.45 -10.18 -18.27
CA ILE A 599 53.84 -9.64 -19.59
C ILE A 599 54.26 -8.17 -19.45
N TRP A 600 55.19 -7.75 -20.32
CA TRP A 600 56.03 -6.54 -20.17
C TRP A 600 55.40 -5.25 -20.72
N ILE A 601 55.86 -4.11 -20.19
CA ILE A 601 55.67 -2.77 -20.77
C ILE A 601 57.06 -2.20 -21.16
N PRO A 602 57.30 -1.87 -22.44
CA PRO A 602 58.43 -1.05 -22.86
C PRO A 602 58.03 0.44 -23.02
N PHE A 603 58.75 1.33 -22.34
CA PHE A 603 58.74 2.77 -22.61
C PHE A 603 59.61 3.09 -23.84
N LEU A 604 59.21 4.06 -24.68
CA LEU A 604 60.14 4.96 -25.39
C LEU A 604 59.42 6.23 -25.91
N GLY A 605 60.20 7.28 -26.18
CA GLY A 605 59.73 8.67 -26.34
C GLY A 605 59.59 9.23 -27.77
N PRO A 606 59.35 10.56 -27.91
CA PRO A 606 58.70 11.15 -29.09
C PRO A 606 59.57 12.03 -30.01
N THR A 607 59.07 12.34 -31.21
CA THR A 607 59.57 13.39 -32.12
C THR A 607 58.43 14.12 -32.86
N TRP A 608 58.66 15.37 -33.28
CA TRP A 608 57.70 16.29 -33.91
C TRP A 608 57.87 16.44 -35.45
N ALA A 609 56.78 16.80 -36.15
CA ALA A 609 56.72 17.68 -37.34
C ALA A 609 55.24 18.12 -37.55
N GLU A 610 54.89 19.42 -37.55
CA GLU A 610 54.67 20.30 -38.72
C GLU A 610 53.60 19.83 -39.73
N SER A 611 52.68 20.65 -40.27
CA SER A 611 52.23 22.04 -40.04
C SER A 611 50.81 22.21 -40.72
N SER A 612 50.15 23.35 -41.03
CA SER A 612 50.46 24.79 -41.06
C SER A 612 49.17 25.65 -41.24
N ALA A 613 49.23 26.96 -40.97
CA ALA A 613 48.34 28.04 -41.48
C ALA A 613 46.82 28.04 -41.06
N ARG A 614 46.09 29.18 -40.95
CA ARG A 614 46.42 30.62 -41.12
C ARG A 614 45.49 31.55 -40.31
N THR A 615 45.89 32.83 -40.23
CA THR A 615 45.19 34.03 -39.72
C THR A 615 43.82 34.32 -40.39
N THR A 616 42.93 35.23 -39.92
CA THR A 616 43.18 36.62 -39.46
C THR A 616 42.01 37.25 -38.65
N HIS A 617 42.27 38.33 -37.89
CA HIS A 617 41.26 39.20 -37.25
C HIS A 617 40.53 40.16 -38.22
N VAL A 618 39.31 40.59 -37.85
CA VAL A 618 38.82 42.00 -37.94
C VAL A 618 37.96 42.28 -36.67
N ALA A 619 37.81 43.53 -36.23
CA ALA A 619 37.10 43.87 -34.99
C ALA A 619 36.30 45.19 -34.98
N ALA A 620 35.27 45.20 -34.11
CA ALA A 620 34.77 46.33 -33.30
C ALA A 620 33.86 47.43 -33.90
N ARG A 621 33.19 48.14 -32.96
CA ARG A 621 32.46 49.44 -33.02
C ARG A 621 30.99 49.42 -33.49
N ARG A 622 30.09 50.27 -32.96
CA ARG A 622 29.96 50.95 -31.63
C ARG A 622 28.57 51.65 -31.54
N ALA A 623 28.15 52.03 -30.32
CA ALA A 623 27.20 53.11 -29.98
C ALA A 623 25.68 52.88 -30.26
N ALA A 624 24.72 53.63 -29.67
CA ALA A 624 24.60 54.30 -28.34
C ALA A 624 23.20 54.97 -28.18
N ARG A 625 22.88 55.45 -26.96
CA ARG A 625 21.72 56.27 -26.50
C ARG A 625 20.47 55.45 -26.11
N SER A 626 19.87 55.55 -24.90
CA SER A 626 19.47 56.67 -24.00
C SER A 626 18.17 57.36 -24.45
N SER A 627 17.23 57.80 -23.60
CA SER A 627 17.13 58.08 -22.14
C SER A 627 15.62 58.18 -21.77
N GLY A 628 15.10 58.28 -20.54
CA GLY A 628 15.56 58.43 -19.13
C GLY A 628 14.29 58.49 -18.22
N GLY A 629 14.26 58.87 -16.94
CA GLY A 629 15.31 59.22 -15.96
C GLY A 629 14.75 60.07 -14.78
N GLY A 630 15.18 59.79 -13.54
CA GLY A 630 14.91 60.61 -12.33
C GLY A 630 13.69 60.20 -11.47
N SER A 631 13.63 60.43 -10.14
CA SER A 631 14.63 61.03 -9.21
C SER A 631 14.44 60.56 -7.75
N ARG A 632 15.52 60.63 -6.95
CA ARG A 632 15.62 60.40 -5.48
C ARG A 632 15.91 61.75 -4.76
N PRO A 633 15.82 61.93 -3.42
CA PRO A 633 16.72 61.26 -2.44
C PRO A 633 16.16 61.01 -1.01
N GLY A 634 16.99 60.42 -0.13
CA GLY A 634 16.85 60.38 1.35
C GLY A 634 17.65 61.51 2.04
N PRO A 635 18.18 61.38 3.29
CA PRO A 635 18.62 60.17 4.01
C PRO A 635 17.66 59.79 5.20
N SER A 636 17.96 59.27 6.43
CA SER A 636 19.15 59.17 7.31
C SER A 636 19.09 57.99 8.34
N LEU A 637 19.95 58.01 9.37
CA LEU A 637 20.31 56.99 10.39
C LEU A 637 20.78 57.71 11.69
N PRO A 638 21.18 57.07 12.84
CA PRO A 638 20.90 55.74 13.44
C PRO A 638 20.60 55.81 15.00
N TRP A 639 20.86 54.71 15.76
CA TRP A 639 20.97 54.53 17.24
C TRP A 639 19.66 54.29 18.07
N SER A 640 19.66 53.64 19.25
CA SER A 640 20.48 52.52 19.83
C SER A 640 19.93 52.03 21.22
N SER A 641 20.34 50.82 21.65
CA SER A 641 20.50 50.33 23.05
C SER A 641 19.30 49.90 23.97
N THR A 642 19.29 48.60 24.27
CA THR A 642 19.11 47.88 25.58
C THR A 642 18.16 48.34 26.71
N ARG A 643 17.31 47.39 27.18
CA ARG A 643 16.94 47.03 28.60
C ARG A 643 15.76 46.01 28.60
N THR A 644 15.46 45.16 29.61
CA THR A 644 16.22 44.40 30.64
C THR A 644 15.28 43.32 31.21
N TRP A 645 15.81 42.15 31.61
CA TRP A 645 15.07 41.16 32.43
C TRP A 645 15.10 41.51 33.93
N PRO A 646 14.08 41.13 34.71
CA PRO A 646 14.20 40.83 36.14
C PRO A 646 14.04 39.31 36.42
N LYS A 647 14.59 38.85 37.56
CA LYS A 647 14.42 37.48 38.09
C LYS A 647 13.50 37.47 39.33
N ALA A 648 12.83 36.33 39.49
CA ALA A 648 12.20 35.75 40.68
C ALA A 648 12.40 36.40 42.07
N SER A 649 11.28 36.57 42.78
CA SER A 649 11.07 36.16 44.19
C SER A 649 9.58 35.83 44.35
N ALA A 650 9.10 34.75 44.99
CA ALA A 650 9.57 33.91 46.11
C ALA A 650 9.19 34.42 47.51
N THR A 651 7.91 34.23 47.84
CA THR A 651 7.32 34.05 49.19
C THR A 651 6.17 33.08 49.06
#